data_AF-A0A8K0C6S8-F1
#
_entry.id   AF-A0A8K0C6S8-F1
#
_cell.length_a   1.000
_cell.length_b   1.000
_cell.length_c   1.000
_cell.angle_alpha   90.00
_cell.angle_beta   90.00
_cell.angle_gamma   90.00
#
_symmetry.space_group_name_H-M   'P 1'
#
loop_
_entity.id
_entity.type
_entity.pdbx_description
1 polymer ?
#
loop_
_entity_poly.entity_id
_entity_poly.type
_entity_poly.pdbx_seq_one_letter_code
_entity_poly.pdbx_strand_id
1 'polypeptide(L)'
;MHCREIKLGDVWRTCNKIRAAIFRVGLNLWEYYLPLDPGKNCLISESKFCSVLSGPLKGVIGLSEQEIAELADYFRVQDGRILYTQFCEVIHDSVPDFKKNEPLVTGLEWEDPLQVNRLGIHEERRLNLLIAKIAVNVNLRKLILKPYFQDYELVAKNVGTVTIAHFARILAYLGIMVSPDDFNLLVKKYIKDSYTLNYVAFVAAVDAAVQYMDQHGMLDLGGDLLSQFPGKIIDAELPKLPRPEIGKILASSIFGKQTIFHPALEAPRQAQDVMGIVRSIQKHVLQNRLRVNEFFKDFDPLHSGKITTSQFHRGLDALGISGIQRLFLSLPEIQVLIIQYRDPSDPDRVCWKTFEDDIDHLFTTKELEKSPCLEVDTPPHEVTELPRKGGKEWQSINCASRDLCEEAVIKVKQKTMKRGILLKPSFRDYDIHNNGHVSRSQMRQCLSVSGILLSDEELYALEERFNDDLGFNYFWFLREVEPKPEERALYVGFLSDMKRINAPKPPKSADRREKDIVMVLAKIKGKVVRERIRVMEFLRDFDKCNEEVISRENFKRGLSTCGLDLTEAEMETLMEVFASPKRCNCIDYKRFSNVVEEAFTQGCLERAPLIIPIQHVPTSDCERNFLNFEERKMLAVALEKLAKKPELQMNIMSIFQDYDKTHCGTVSQEHFLKALTLRGMLALISRTEFDVICKCFSFARGLRDEVDYRGFIKALDILYATNKYLPF
;
A
#
# COMPACT_ATOMS: atom_id res chain seq x y z
N MET A 1 29.80 -35.05 -23.17
CA MET A 1 30.29 -35.74 -21.97
C MET A 1 30.15 -34.80 -20.78
N HIS A 2 29.16 -35.03 -19.90
CA HIS A 2 29.08 -34.37 -18.61
C HIS A 2 29.93 -35.18 -17.63
N CYS A 3 31.07 -34.64 -17.21
CA CYS A 3 31.87 -35.25 -16.15
C CYS A 3 31.13 -35.02 -14.83
N ARG A 4 30.38 -36.01 -14.36
CA ARG A 4 29.79 -35.99 -13.00
C ARG A 4 30.93 -36.19 -12.00
N GLU A 5 30.98 -35.36 -10.96
CA GLU A 5 31.93 -35.55 -9.86
C GLU A 5 31.64 -36.88 -9.14
N ILE A 6 32.52 -37.87 -9.33
CA ILE A 6 32.47 -39.13 -8.60
C ILE A 6 32.98 -38.87 -7.19
N LYS A 7 32.13 -39.07 -6.18
CA LYS A 7 32.53 -39.00 -4.77
C LYS A 7 33.19 -40.32 -4.38
N LEU A 8 34.50 -40.31 -4.16
CA LEU A 8 35.30 -41.49 -3.75
C LEU A 8 34.70 -42.27 -2.56
N GLY A 9 34.02 -41.58 -1.64
CA GLY A 9 33.37 -42.21 -0.48
C GLY A 9 32.19 -43.13 -0.84
N ASP A 10 31.45 -42.80 -1.90
CA ASP A 10 30.27 -43.56 -2.33
C ASP A 10 30.71 -44.86 -3.05
N VAL A 11 31.75 -44.80 -3.89
CA VAL A 11 32.36 -45.98 -4.51
C VAL A 11 32.91 -46.95 -3.45
N TRP A 12 33.57 -46.43 -2.41
CA TRP A 12 34.10 -47.27 -1.33
C TRP A 12 32.99 -47.92 -0.50
N ARG A 13 31.86 -47.23 -0.30
CA ARG A 13 30.66 -47.80 0.34
C ARG A 13 30.09 -48.96 -0.50
N THR A 14 30.01 -48.80 -1.81
CA THR A 14 29.57 -49.85 -2.74
C THR A 14 30.52 -51.06 -2.71
N CYS A 15 31.83 -50.85 -2.69
CA CYS A 15 32.82 -51.92 -2.53
C CYS A 15 32.64 -52.71 -1.22
N ASN A 16 32.35 -52.04 -0.10
CA ASN A 16 32.09 -52.70 1.18
C ASN A 16 30.81 -53.55 1.17
N LYS A 17 29.78 -53.10 0.46
CA LYS A 17 28.53 -53.86 0.27
C LYS A 17 28.78 -55.16 -0.52
N ILE A 18 29.60 -55.09 -1.56
CA ILE A 18 30.05 -56.25 -2.34
C ILE A 18 30.87 -57.22 -1.47
N ARG A 19 31.82 -56.71 -0.67
CA ARG A 19 32.63 -57.53 0.26
C ARG A 19 31.76 -58.28 1.28
N ALA A 20 30.77 -57.60 1.87
CA ALA A 20 29.85 -58.23 2.82
C ALA A 20 29.03 -59.37 2.18
N ALA A 21 28.58 -59.19 0.94
CA ALA A 21 27.87 -60.24 0.20
C ALA A 21 28.77 -61.44 -0.14
N ILE A 22 30.02 -61.18 -0.54
CA ILE A 22 31.03 -62.22 -0.81
C ILE A 22 31.31 -63.04 0.45
N PHE A 23 31.46 -62.40 1.61
CA PHE A 23 31.67 -63.09 2.88
C PHE A 23 30.49 -64.00 3.25
N ARG A 24 29.26 -63.51 3.09
CA ARG A 24 28.04 -64.27 3.46
C ARG A 24 27.80 -65.50 2.59
N VAL A 25 28.08 -65.40 1.29
CA VAL A 25 27.70 -66.43 0.30
C VAL A 25 28.90 -67.23 -0.20
N GLY A 26 30.14 -66.80 0.11
CA GLY A 26 31.37 -67.44 -0.34
C GLY A 26 31.62 -67.27 -1.84
N LEU A 27 31.22 -66.13 -2.41
CA LEU A 27 31.28 -65.87 -3.85
C LEU A 27 32.67 -65.41 -4.28
N ASN A 28 33.23 -66.03 -5.33
CA ASN A 28 34.48 -65.57 -5.92
C ASN A 28 34.24 -64.78 -7.21
N LEU A 29 34.40 -63.45 -7.17
CA LEU A 29 34.23 -62.59 -8.36
C LEU A 29 35.12 -62.97 -9.55
N TRP A 30 36.28 -63.58 -9.31
CA TRP A 30 37.18 -64.01 -10.39
C TRP A 30 36.53 -65.05 -11.30
N GLU A 31 35.68 -65.93 -10.76
CA GLU A 31 35.00 -66.99 -11.52
C GLU A 31 33.97 -66.44 -12.53
N TYR A 32 33.42 -65.25 -12.25
CA TYR A 32 32.43 -64.62 -13.12
C TYR A 32 33.07 -63.75 -14.20
N TYR A 33 34.22 -63.14 -13.92
CA TYR A 33 34.86 -62.21 -14.86
C TYR A 33 35.95 -62.84 -15.73
N LEU A 34 36.69 -63.87 -15.26
CA LEU A 34 37.69 -64.57 -16.10
C LEU A 34 37.11 -65.13 -17.40
N PRO A 35 35.93 -65.79 -17.41
CA PRO A 35 35.33 -66.32 -18.64
C PRO A 35 34.98 -65.26 -19.67
N LEU A 36 34.83 -64.00 -19.25
CA LEU A 36 34.47 -62.86 -20.11
C LEU A 36 35.68 -62.18 -20.76
N ASP A 37 36.90 -62.56 -20.34
CA ASP A 37 38.21 -62.11 -20.86
C ASP A 37 39.06 -63.29 -21.37
N PRO A 38 38.68 -63.92 -22.51
CA PRO A 38 39.43 -65.05 -23.07
C PRO A 38 40.85 -64.69 -23.53
N GLY A 39 41.12 -63.39 -23.74
CA GLY A 39 42.44 -62.88 -24.12
C GLY A 39 43.38 -62.59 -22.95
N LYS A 40 42.90 -62.71 -21.69
CA LYS A 40 43.64 -62.36 -20.46
C LYS A 40 44.28 -60.96 -20.50
N ASN A 41 43.56 -60.01 -21.09
CA ASN A 41 44.04 -58.63 -21.22
C ASN A 41 43.66 -57.75 -20.02
N CYS A 42 43.06 -58.33 -18.97
CA CYS A 42 42.64 -57.68 -17.72
C CYS A 42 41.55 -56.61 -17.90
N LEU A 43 40.97 -56.51 -19.11
CA LEU A 43 40.05 -55.46 -19.52
C LEU A 43 38.80 -56.08 -20.15
N ILE A 44 37.63 -55.62 -19.71
CA ILE A 44 36.34 -56.01 -20.31
C ILE A 44 35.51 -54.78 -20.69
N SER A 45 34.52 -54.94 -21.56
CA SER A 45 33.60 -53.85 -21.89
C SER A 45 32.70 -53.50 -20.71
N GLU A 46 32.29 -52.24 -20.60
CA GLU A 46 31.38 -51.75 -19.57
C GLU A 46 30.08 -52.58 -19.51
N SER A 47 29.51 -52.92 -20.67
CA SER A 47 28.32 -53.77 -20.75
C SER A 47 28.52 -55.16 -20.12
N LYS A 48 29.68 -55.80 -20.35
CA LYS A 48 30.02 -57.09 -19.76
C LYS A 48 30.24 -56.96 -18.26
N PHE A 49 30.94 -55.91 -17.84
CA PHE A 49 31.18 -55.63 -16.43
C PHE A 49 29.88 -55.45 -15.63
N CYS A 50 29.00 -54.58 -16.12
CA CYS A 50 27.70 -54.32 -15.50
C CYS A 50 26.77 -55.54 -15.57
N SER A 51 26.84 -56.38 -16.62
CA SER A 51 25.97 -57.55 -16.75
C SER A 51 26.18 -58.59 -15.63
N VAL A 52 27.40 -58.70 -15.09
CA VAL A 52 27.69 -59.64 -13.99
C VAL A 52 27.09 -59.15 -12.67
N LEU A 53 27.21 -57.85 -12.37
CA LEU A 53 26.66 -57.24 -11.15
C LEU A 53 25.14 -57.04 -11.21
N SER A 54 24.61 -56.74 -12.40
CA SER A 54 23.17 -56.54 -12.65
C SER A 54 22.42 -57.83 -13.01
N GLY A 55 23.13 -58.92 -13.30
CA GLY A 55 22.55 -60.21 -13.64
C GLY A 55 22.68 -61.21 -12.49
N PRO A 56 23.60 -62.19 -12.58
CA PRO A 56 23.70 -63.30 -11.63
C PRO A 56 23.96 -62.85 -10.19
N LEU A 57 24.65 -61.72 -9.99
CA LEU A 57 24.99 -61.23 -8.65
C LEU A 57 24.01 -60.16 -8.12
N LYS A 58 23.03 -59.70 -8.92
CA LYS A 58 22.11 -58.63 -8.53
C LYS A 58 21.25 -59.00 -7.32
N GLY A 59 20.67 -60.20 -7.34
CA GLY A 59 19.85 -60.71 -6.25
C GLY A 59 20.62 -61.02 -4.98
N VAL A 60 21.94 -61.28 -5.10
CA VAL A 60 22.78 -61.70 -3.96
C VAL A 60 23.46 -60.51 -3.28
N ILE A 61 23.89 -59.51 -4.06
CA ILE A 61 24.59 -58.32 -3.55
C ILE A 61 23.61 -57.16 -3.31
N GLY A 62 22.54 -57.04 -4.10
CA GLY A 62 21.52 -56.00 -3.94
C GLY A 62 22.01 -54.59 -4.30
N LEU A 63 22.82 -54.47 -5.36
CA LEU A 63 23.28 -53.16 -5.87
C LEU A 63 22.21 -52.48 -6.75
N SER A 64 22.12 -51.16 -6.62
CA SER A 64 21.33 -50.31 -7.52
C SER A 64 22.07 -50.05 -8.83
N GLU A 65 21.34 -49.71 -9.90
CA GLU A 65 21.94 -49.40 -11.20
C GLU A 65 22.84 -48.16 -11.15
N GLN A 66 22.54 -47.22 -10.25
CA GLN A 66 23.39 -46.05 -10.01
C GLN A 66 24.72 -46.45 -9.35
N GLU A 67 24.70 -47.29 -8.32
CA GLU A 67 25.91 -47.79 -7.65
C GLU A 67 26.82 -48.55 -8.63
N ILE A 68 26.23 -49.34 -9.54
CA ILE A 68 26.97 -50.10 -10.57
C ILE A 68 27.59 -49.16 -11.61
N ALA A 69 26.87 -48.12 -12.04
CA ALA A 69 27.38 -47.13 -12.99
C ALA A 69 28.54 -46.32 -12.39
N GLU A 70 28.44 -45.88 -11.14
CA GLU A 70 29.51 -45.15 -10.45
C GLU A 70 30.76 -46.02 -10.26
N LEU A 71 30.57 -47.31 -9.99
CA LEU A 71 31.66 -48.27 -9.86
C LEU A 71 32.30 -48.57 -11.22
N ALA A 72 31.51 -48.70 -12.29
CA ALA A 72 31.99 -48.85 -13.66
C ALA A 72 32.78 -47.63 -14.13
N ASP A 73 32.30 -46.43 -13.81
CA ASP A 73 32.95 -45.16 -14.15
C ASP A 73 34.31 -45.00 -13.45
N TYR A 74 34.45 -45.50 -12.21
CA TYR A 74 35.69 -45.42 -11.43
C TYR A 74 36.80 -46.32 -11.98
N PHE A 75 36.48 -47.55 -12.40
CA PHE A 75 37.46 -48.52 -12.92
C PHE A 75 37.64 -48.43 -14.44
N ARG A 76 37.10 -47.40 -15.09
CA ARG A 76 37.17 -47.18 -16.53
C ARG A 76 38.51 -46.59 -16.95
N VAL A 77 39.10 -47.17 -17.99
CA VAL A 77 40.33 -46.71 -18.66
C VAL A 77 39.98 -45.76 -19.81
N GLN A 78 40.94 -44.97 -20.30
CA GLN A 78 40.76 -43.98 -21.37
C GLN A 78 40.10 -44.54 -22.64
N ASP A 79 40.30 -45.82 -22.95
CA ASP A 79 39.67 -46.54 -24.06
C ASP A 79 38.20 -46.93 -23.84
N GLY A 80 37.59 -46.57 -22.69
CA GLY A 80 36.21 -46.90 -22.35
C GLY A 80 35.99 -48.34 -21.84
N ARG A 81 37.06 -49.13 -21.68
CA ARG A 81 37.05 -50.48 -21.10
C ARG A 81 37.34 -50.44 -19.59
N ILE A 82 36.91 -51.46 -18.87
CA ILE A 82 36.99 -51.53 -17.40
C ILE A 82 38.06 -52.52 -16.96
N LEU A 83 38.93 -52.08 -16.03
CA LEU A 83 39.93 -52.89 -15.34
C LEU A 83 39.28 -53.76 -14.26
N TYR A 84 38.69 -54.89 -14.67
CA TYR A 84 38.00 -55.77 -13.72
C TYR A 84 38.96 -56.47 -12.75
N THR A 85 40.23 -56.66 -13.13
CA THR A 85 41.23 -57.32 -12.28
C THR A 85 41.55 -56.45 -11.05
N GLN A 86 41.77 -55.16 -11.26
CA GLN A 86 41.98 -54.20 -10.17
C GLN A 86 40.73 -54.10 -9.28
N PHE A 87 39.54 -54.16 -9.86
CA PHE A 87 38.30 -54.24 -9.09
C PHE A 87 38.25 -55.52 -8.22
N CYS A 88 38.58 -56.69 -8.77
CA CYS A 88 38.57 -57.94 -8.03
C CYS A 88 39.64 -57.98 -6.94
N GLU A 89 40.85 -57.46 -7.19
CA GLU A 89 41.93 -57.31 -6.20
C GLU A 89 41.50 -56.39 -5.05
N VAL A 90 40.92 -55.22 -5.36
CA VAL A 90 40.42 -54.29 -4.33
C VAL A 90 39.36 -54.94 -3.43
N ILE A 91 38.54 -55.85 -3.97
CA ILE A 91 37.51 -56.55 -3.21
C ILE A 91 38.08 -57.73 -2.41
N HIS A 92 39.00 -58.52 -2.97
CA HIS A 92 39.50 -59.76 -2.38
C HIS A 92 40.80 -59.62 -1.56
N ASP A 93 41.73 -58.74 -1.94
CA ASP A 93 43.04 -58.61 -1.26
C ASP A 93 43.02 -57.60 -0.11
N SER A 94 41.99 -56.73 -0.06
CA SER A 94 41.78 -55.73 1.01
C SER A 94 40.70 -56.16 2.00
N VAL A 95 40.61 -57.46 2.31
CA VAL A 95 39.62 -58.02 3.23
C VAL A 95 40.07 -57.78 4.69
N PRO A 96 39.34 -56.96 5.48
CA PRO A 96 39.61 -56.83 6.91
C PRO A 96 39.31 -58.15 7.63
N ASP A 97 40.08 -58.50 8.67
CA ASP A 97 39.86 -59.72 9.47
C ASP A 97 38.54 -59.64 10.25
N PHE A 98 37.46 -60.14 9.63
CA PHE A 98 36.09 -60.01 10.12
C PHE A 98 35.82 -60.78 11.42
N LYS A 99 36.70 -61.72 11.83
CA LYS A 99 36.61 -62.38 13.14
C LYS A 99 37.01 -61.47 14.29
N LYS A 100 37.83 -60.45 14.06
CA LYS A 100 38.17 -59.41 15.07
C LYS A 100 37.21 -58.22 15.06
N ASN A 101 36.42 -58.09 13.99
CA ASN A 101 35.46 -57.01 13.76
C ASN A 101 34.00 -57.51 13.82
N GLU A 102 33.74 -58.56 14.60
CA GLU A 102 32.42 -59.15 14.83
C GLU A 102 31.31 -58.13 15.20
N PRO A 103 31.58 -56.98 15.87
CA PRO A 103 30.57 -55.95 16.12
C PRO A 103 30.58 -54.76 15.12
N LEU A 104 31.18 -54.92 13.93
CA LEU A 104 31.30 -53.87 12.91
C LEU A 104 30.76 -54.36 11.56
N VAL A 105 29.43 -54.44 11.43
CA VAL A 105 28.71 -54.70 10.18
C VAL A 105 28.53 -56.18 9.86
N THR A 106 27.58 -56.82 10.54
CA THR A 106 26.97 -58.09 10.05
C THR A 106 26.05 -57.84 8.87
N GLY A 107 25.70 -56.57 8.60
CA GLY A 107 24.73 -56.09 7.60
C GLY A 107 23.30 -56.62 7.80
N LEU A 108 23.01 -57.17 9.00
CA LEU A 108 21.65 -57.44 9.50
C LEU A 108 21.07 -56.22 10.25
N GLU A 109 21.86 -55.14 10.38
CA GLU A 109 21.51 -53.88 11.07
C GLU A 109 20.31 -53.14 10.46
N TRP A 110 19.84 -53.56 9.28
CA TRP A 110 18.67 -52.99 8.60
C TRP A 110 17.33 -53.59 9.07
N GLU A 111 17.37 -54.68 9.84
CA GLU A 111 16.19 -55.34 10.44
C GLU A 111 15.99 -55.01 11.93
N ASP A 112 16.98 -54.43 12.62
CA ASP A 112 16.87 -54.04 14.03
C ASP A 112 16.10 -52.71 14.20
N PRO A 113 14.93 -52.70 14.89
CA PRO A 113 14.16 -51.48 15.15
C PRO A 113 14.86 -50.48 16.06
N LEU A 114 15.90 -50.87 16.81
CA LEU A 114 16.62 -50.02 17.77
C LEU A 114 18.01 -49.57 17.27
N GLN A 115 18.35 -49.82 16.01
CA GLN A 115 19.65 -49.45 15.44
C GLN A 115 19.91 -47.93 15.56
N VAL A 116 21.12 -47.59 16.04
CA VAL A 116 21.62 -46.22 16.20
C VAL A 116 23.07 -46.08 15.72
N ASN A 117 23.45 -44.89 15.28
CA ASN A 117 24.81 -44.59 14.85
C ASN A 117 25.75 -44.37 16.05
N ARG A 118 27.06 -44.54 15.81
CA ARG A 118 28.09 -44.21 16.80
C ARG A 118 28.45 -42.73 16.72
N LEU A 119 28.51 -42.07 17.88
CA LEU A 119 29.01 -40.70 18.02
C LEU A 119 30.40 -40.71 18.69
N GLY A 120 31.12 -39.60 18.59
CA GLY A 120 32.35 -39.42 19.37
C GLY A 120 32.07 -39.34 20.88
N ILE A 121 33.08 -39.62 21.71
CA ILE A 121 32.93 -39.68 23.18
C ILE A 121 32.32 -38.39 23.77
N HIS A 122 32.75 -37.22 23.27
CA HIS A 122 32.23 -35.92 23.71
C HIS A 122 30.79 -35.66 23.24
N GLU A 123 30.48 -36.09 22.01
CA GLU A 123 29.14 -35.95 21.41
C GLU A 123 28.14 -36.87 22.12
N GLU A 124 28.54 -38.10 22.44
CA GLU A 124 27.72 -39.07 23.19
C GLU A 124 27.44 -38.55 24.61
N ARG A 125 28.43 -37.96 25.29
CA ARG A 125 28.23 -37.34 26.61
C ARG A 125 27.24 -36.16 26.54
N ARG A 126 27.36 -35.30 25.52
CA ARG A 126 26.44 -34.17 25.31
C ARG A 126 25.04 -34.66 24.95
N LEU A 127 24.94 -35.70 24.13
CA LEU A 127 23.68 -36.34 23.77
C LEU A 127 22.99 -36.94 25.00
N ASN A 128 23.71 -37.63 25.88
CA ASN A 128 23.12 -38.20 27.09
C ASN A 128 22.54 -37.13 28.02
N LEU A 129 23.21 -35.97 28.15
CA LEU A 129 22.68 -34.82 28.88
C LEU A 129 21.42 -34.24 28.22
N LEU A 130 21.41 -34.18 26.89
CA LEU A 130 20.25 -33.74 26.12
C LEU A 130 19.06 -34.69 26.30
N ILE A 131 19.26 -36.00 26.19
CA ILE A 131 18.22 -37.02 26.39
C ILE A 131 17.69 -36.93 27.83
N ALA A 132 18.55 -36.74 28.84
CA ALA A 132 18.10 -36.53 30.21
C ALA A 132 17.22 -35.27 30.35
N LYS A 133 17.59 -34.16 29.71
CA LYS A 133 16.77 -32.93 29.70
C LYS A 133 15.41 -33.14 29.03
N ILE A 134 15.39 -33.87 27.91
CA ILE A 134 14.15 -34.22 27.20
C ILE A 134 13.28 -35.14 28.08
N ALA A 135 13.88 -36.15 28.72
CA ALA A 135 13.19 -37.08 29.62
C ALA A 135 12.51 -36.38 30.80
N VAL A 136 13.19 -35.41 31.42
CA VAL A 136 12.59 -34.57 32.49
C VAL A 136 11.38 -33.80 31.97
N ASN A 137 11.49 -33.16 30.80
CA ASN A 137 10.37 -32.42 30.20
C ASN A 137 9.18 -33.32 29.87
N VAL A 138 9.46 -34.51 29.32
CA VAL A 138 8.48 -35.54 28.97
C VAL A 138 7.76 -36.07 30.22
N ASN A 139 8.49 -36.33 31.31
CA ASN A 139 7.89 -36.79 32.56
C ASN A 139 7.07 -35.70 33.26
N LEU A 140 7.58 -34.46 33.31
CA LEU A 140 6.89 -33.31 33.91
C LEU A 140 5.54 -33.03 33.23
N ARG A 141 5.49 -33.18 31.90
CA ARG A 141 4.28 -32.96 31.10
C ARG A 141 3.47 -34.24 30.82
N LYS A 142 3.91 -35.39 31.35
CA LYS A 142 3.33 -36.72 31.10
C LYS A 142 3.06 -37.00 29.61
N LEU A 143 4.03 -36.66 28.77
CA LEU A 143 3.92 -36.82 27.32
C LEU A 143 4.14 -38.27 26.90
N ILE A 144 3.23 -38.82 26.10
CA ILE A 144 3.39 -40.13 25.47
C ILE A 144 3.86 -39.89 24.04
N LEU A 145 5.16 -40.08 23.78
CA LEU A 145 5.79 -39.65 22.51
C LEU A 145 5.36 -40.50 21.30
N LYS A 146 5.22 -41.81 21.47
CA LYS A 146 5.05 -42.79 20.38
C LYS A 146 3.86 -42.51 19.43
N PRO A 147 2.64 -42.20 19.90
CA PRO A 147 1.49 -41.91 19.03
C PRO A 147 1.74 -40.76 18.04
N TYR A 148 2.39 -39.68 18.49
CA TYR A 148 2.66 -38.52 17.63
C TYR A 148 3.62 -38.80 16.48
N PHE A 149 4.53 -39.76 16.66
CA PHE A 149 5.40 -40.23 15.57
C PHE A 149 4.67 -41.21 14.65
N GLN A 150 3.78 -42.04 15.19
CA GLN A 150 2.97 -43.01 14.43
C GLN A 150 1.94 -42.34 13.50
N ASP A 151 1.39 -41.18 13.87
CA ASP A 151 0.45 -40.44 13.02
C ASP A 151 1.07 -40.02 11.67
N TYR A 152 2.38 -39.75 11.66
CA TYR A 152 3.13 -39.44 10.44
C TYR A 152 3.68 -40.70 9.73
N GLU A 153 3.58 -41.87 10.36
CA GLU A 153 4.04 -43.16 9.86
C GLU A 153 2.96 -43.93 9.07
N LEU A 154 1.69 -43.50 9.17
CA LEU A 154 0.54 -44.05 8.43
C LEU A 154 0.72 -44.03 6.89
N VAL A 155 1.69 -43.26 6.38
CA VAL A 155 2.06 -43.19 4.95
C VAL A 155 3.20 -44.16 4.59
N ALA A 156 3.92 -44.73 5.56
CA ALA A 156 5.19 -45.46 5.38
C ALA A 156 5.23 -46.87 6.02
N LYS A 157 4.10 -47.57 6.16
CA LYS A 157 4.00 -49.01 6.51
C LYS A 157 4.67 -49.46 7.84
N ASN A 158 4.64 -48.67 8.91
CA ASN A 158 5.08 -49.08 10.26
C ASN A 158 6.54 -49.60 10.35
N VAL A 159 7.48 -48.92 9.69
CA VAL A 159 8.91 -49.31 9.61
C VAL A 159 9.74 -48.78 10.81
N GLY A 160 9.16 -47.98 11.69
CA GLY A 160 9.79 -47.35 12.85
C GLY A 160 10.58 -46.09 12.52
N THR A 161 10.33 -45.45 11.37
CA THR A 161 11.08 -44.27 10.91
C THR A 161 10.19 -43.10 10.49
N VAL A 162 10.74 -41.88 10.63
CA VAL A 162 10.09 -40.62 10.20
C VAL A 162 11.10 -39.73 9.48
N THR A 163 10.63 -38.80 8.65
CA THR A 163 11.51 -37.83 7.98
C THR A 163 12.12 -36.86 8.99
N ILE A 164 13.32 -36.33 8.72
CA ILE A 164 13.98 -35.33 9.59
C ILE A 164 13.07 -34.11 9.82
N ALA A 165 12.36 -33.67 8.78
CA ALA A 165 11.42 -32.55 8.87
C ALA A 165 10.21 -32.85 9.75
N HIS A 166 9.65 -34.07 9.66
CA HIS A 166 8.54 -34.48 10.53
C HIS A 166 9.01 -34.61 11.99
N PHE A 167 10.19 -35.17 12.22
CA PHE A 167 10.80 -35.24 13.54
C PHE A 167 10.94 -33.85 14.20
N ALA A 168 11.45 -32.86 13.46
CA ALA A 168 11.54 -31.48 13.95
C ALA A 168 10.17 -30.87 14.29
N ARG A 169 9.16 -31.08 13.43
CA ARG A 169 7.79 -30.57 13.65
C ARG A 169 7.14 -31.19 14.87
N ILE A 170 7.33 -32.49 15.09
CA ILE A 170 6.77 -33.22 16.23
C ILE A 170 7.41 -32.72 17.54
N LEU A 171 8.73 -32.57 17.59
CA LEU A 171 9.40 -32.01 18.78
C LEU A 171 8.92 -30.58 19.09
N ALA A 172 8.77 -29.74 18.07
CA ALA A 172 8.25 -28.39 18.24
C ALA A 172 6.79 -28.38 18.71
N TYR A 173 5.94 -29.25 18.16
CA TYR A 173 4.54 -29.40 18.55
C TYR A 173 4.39 -29.87 20.01
N LEU A 174 5.25 -30.79 20.45
CA LEU A 174 5.30 -31.27 21.83
C LEU A 174 5.96 -30.27 22.80
N GLY A 175 6.42 -29.13 22.30
CA GLY A 175 7.08 -28.09 23.09
C GLY A 175 8.44 -28.51 23.64
N ILE A 176 9.11 -29.46 22.97
CA ILE A 176 10.48 -29.90 23.25
C ILE A 176 11.43 -29.02 22.42
N MET A 177 11.90 -27.93 23.02
CA MET A 177 12.77 -26.97 22.36
C MET A 177 14.24 -27.40 22.44
N VAL A 178 14.86 -27.62 21.28
CA VAL A 178 16.24 -28.08 21.13
C VAL A 178 17.04 -27.06 20.32
N SER A 179 18.30 -26.79 20.69
CA SER A 179 19.18 -25.90 19.90
C SER A 179 19.54 -26.53 18.55
N PRO A 180 19.94 -25.75 17.52
CA PRO A 180 20.32 -26.31 16.22
C PRO A 180 21.46 -27.35 16.32
N ASP A 181 22.46 -27.10 17.17
CA ASP A 181 23.59 -28.02 17.38
C ASP A 181 23.14 -29.32 18.05
N ASP A 182 22.26 -29.22 19.05
CA ASP A 182 21.73 -30.38 19.78
C ASP A 182 20.75 -31.19 18.91
N PHE A 183 20.00 -30.53 18.02
CA PHE A 183 19.14 -31.18 17.05
C PHE A 183 19.97 -31.96 16.01
N ASN A 184 21.07 -31.38 15.54
CA ASN A 184 22.00 -32.06 14.65
C ASN A 184 22.65 -33.29 15.33
N LEU A 185 22.89 -33.25 16.64
CA LEU A 185 23.37 -34.42 17.39
C LEU A 185 22.33 -35.54 17.45
N LEU A 186 21.05 -35.22 17.67
CA LEU A 186 19.95 -36.19 17.60
C LEU A 186 19.84 -36.81 16.20
N VAL A 187 19.88 -35.98 15.16
CA VAL A 187 19.85 -36.45 13.76
C VAL A 187 21.05 -37.37 13.50
N LYS A 188 22.27 -36.96 13.86
CA LYS A 188 23.49 -37.75 13.66
C LYS A 188 23.42 -39.11 14.36
N LYS A 189 22.81 -39.19 15.55
CA LYS A 189 22.64 -40.44 16.30
C LYS A 189 21.60 -41.37 15.68
N TYR A 190 20.44 -40.85 15.31
CA TYR A 190 19.26 -41.66 14.98
C TYR A 190 18.96 -41.75 13.47
N ILE A 191 19.81 -41.19 12.59
CA ILE A 191 19.62 -41.27 11.14
C ILE A 191 19.80 -42.70 10.61
N LYS A 192 18.81 -43.18 9.83
CA LYS A 192 18.80 -44.53 9.25
C LYS A 192 19.21 -44.50 7.77
N ASP A 193 18.65 -43.58 6.99
CA ASP A 193 19.03 -43.30 5.61
C ASP A 193 19.21 -41.77 5.39
N SER A 194 19.49 -41.31 4.18
CA SER A 194 19.79 -39.89 3.92
C SER A 194 18.68 -38.89 4.30
N TYR A 195 17.47 -39.36 4.62
CA TYR A 195 16.31 -38.49 4.85
C TYR A 195 15.43 -38.89 6.05
N THR A 196 15.60 -40.09 6.60
CA THR A 196 14.76 -40.65 7.67
C THR A 196 15.53 -40.98 8.94
N LEU A 197 14.86 -40.82 10.07
CA LEU A 197 15.33 -41.05 11.43
C LEU A 197 14.58 -42.21 12.06
N ASN A 198 15.30 -43.05 12.81
CA ASN A 198 14.74 -44.07 13.67
C ASN A 198 14.19 -43.45 14.95
N TYR A 199 12.89 -43.13 14.95
CA TYR A 199 12.24 -42.55 16.12
C TYR A 199 12.00 -43.58 17.22
N VAL A 200 11.90 -44.87 16.89
CA VAL A 200 11.68 -45.96 17.86
C VAL A 200 12.87 -46.04 18.82
N ALA A 201 14.09 -45.98 18.28
CA ALA A 201 15.31 -45.92 19.08
C ALA A 201 15.40 -44.64 19.94
N PHE A 202 14.93 -43.51 19.41
CA PHE A 202 14.88 -42.25 20.17
C PHE A 202 13.89 -42.32 21.33
N VAL A 203 12.66 -42.79 21.09
CA VAL A 203 11.64 -42.95 22.14
C VAL A 203 12.11 -43.94 23.20
N ALA A 204 12.70 -45.07 22.79
CA ALA A 204 13.27 -46.03 23.73
C ALA A 204 14.37 -45.43 24.62
N ALA A 205 15.23 -44.57 24.06
CA ALA A 205 16.27 -43.89 24.83
C ALA A 205 15.70 -42.88 25.85
N VAL A 206 14.64 -42.15 25.47
CA VAL A 206 13.94 -41.23 26.38
C VAL A 206 13.20 -42.00 27.48
N ASP A 207 12.47 -43.05 27.12
CA ASP A 207 11.74 -43.90 28.08
C ASP A 207 12.69 -44.59 29.07
N ALA A 208 13.83 -45.09 28.59
CA ALA A 208 14.86 -45.66 29.46
C ALA A 208 15.43 -44.63 30.43
N ALA A 209 15.64 -43.38 29.99
CA ALA A 209 16.08 -42.30 30.87
C ALA A 209 15.02 -41.93 31.92
N VAL A 210 13.73 -41.89 31.55
CA VAL A 210 12.62 -41.66 32.50
C VAL A 210 12.55 -42.80 33.52
N GLN A 211 12.56 -44.06 33.08
CA GLN A 211 12.53 -45.23 33.96
C GLN A 211 13.72 -45.26 34.92
N TYR A 212 14.92 -44.92 34.44
CA TYR A 212 16.11 -44.83 35.28
C TYR A 212 15.95 -43.77 36.38
N MET A 213 15.41 -42.60 36.05
CA MET A 213 15.19 -41.51 37.02
C MET A 213 14.11 -41.87 38.04
N ASP A 214 13.01 -42.52 37.61
CA ASP A 214 11.93 -42.99 38.48
C ASP A 214 12.42 -44.07 39.46
N GLN A 215 13.19 -45.07 38.98
CA GLN A 215 13.71 -46.16 39.82
C GLN A 215 14.68 -45.69 40.90
N HIS A 216 15.45 -44.63 40.62
CA HIS A 216 16.42 -44.08 41.55
C HIS A 216 15.87 -42.90 42.36
N GLY A 217 14.56 -42.60 42.25
CA GLY A 217 13.90 -41.54 43.00
C GLY A 217 14.54 -40.17 42.78
N MET A 218 14.99 -39.87 41.57
CA MET A 218 15.78 -38.66 41.24
C MET A 218 14.91 -37.44 40.93
N LEU A 219 13.60 -37.55 41.08
CA LEU A 219 12.60 -36.54 40.71
C LEU A 219 11.78 -36.16 41.94
N ASP A 220 11.55 -34.86 42.14
CA ASP A 220 10.66 -34.33 43.18
C ASP A 220 9.17 -34.57 42.82
N LEU A 221 8.25 -34.37 43.76
CA LEU A 221 6.79 -34.51 43.59
C LEU A 221 6.23 -33.64 42.43
N GLY A 222 6.97 -32.61 41.99
CA GLY A 222 6.66 -31.76 40.84
C GLY A 222 7.32 -32.18 39.51
N GLY A 223 8.10 -33.27 39.47
CA GLY A 223 8.76 -33.76 38.25
C GLY A 223 10.09 -33.09 37.91
N ASP A 224 10.67 -32.30 38.82
CA ASP A 224 11.99 -31.67 38.68
C ASP A 224 13.12 -32.54 39.28
N LEU A 225 14.33 -32.43 38.71
CA LEU A 225 15.53 -33.13 39.17
C LEU A 225 15.92 -32.70 40.60
N LEU A 226 16.02 -33.66 41.53
CA LEU A 226 16.47 -33.40 42.89
C LEU A 226 17.88 -32.79 42.89
N SER A 227 18.10 -31.80 43.75
CA SER A 227 19.33 -31.01 43.86
C SER A 227 20.60 -31.82 44.17
N GLN A 228 20.46 -33.09 44.54
CA GLN A 228 21.53 -34.03 44.93
C GLN A 228 22.05 -34.92 43.79
N PHE A 229 21.79 -34.60 42.52
CA PHE A 229 22.36 -35.37 41.40
C PHE A 229 23.90 -35.13 41.30
N PRO A 230 24.75 -36.18 41.44
CA PRO A 230 26.22 -36.06 41.41
C PRO A 230 26.78 -35.84 40.00
N GLY A 231 25.91 -35.76 38.99
CA GLY A 231 26.21 -35.38 37.62
C GLY A 231 25.67 -34.01 37.22
N LYS A 232 25.31 -33.14 38.19
CA LYS A 232 25.28 -31.70 37.88
C LYS A 232 26.65 -31.41 37.28
N ILE A 233 26.65 -30.88 36.06
CA ILE A 233 27.79 -30.12 35.55
C ILE A 233 28.19 -29.26 36.75
N ILE A 234 29.41 -29.45 37.26
CA ILE A 234 30.02 -28.42 38.08
C ILE A 234 30.07 -27.24 37.13
N ASP A 235 29.00 -26.44 37.14
CA ASP A 235 29.08 -25.03 36.85
C ASP A 235 29.91 -24.47 38.01
N ALA A 236 31.20 -24.84 38.01
CA ALA A 236 32.21 -23.85 38.25
C ALA A 236 32.04 -22.88 37.08
N GLU A 237 31.03 -22.04 37.19
CA GLU A 237 31.26 -20.63 36.97
C GLU A 237 32.34 -20.23 37.97
N LEU A 238 33.59 -20.66 37.69
CA LEU A 238 34.73 -19.78 37.84
C LEU A 238 34.18 -18.42 37.40
N PRO A 239 34.21 -17.38 38.25
CA PRO A 239 33.74 -16.07 37.83
C PRO A 239 34.46 -15.84 36.52
N LYS A 240 33.70 -15.86 35.41
CA LYS A 240 34.28 -15.77 34.09
C LYS A 240 34.97 -14.43 34.15
N LEU A 241 36.30 -14.43 34.29
CA LEU A 241 37.08 -13.24 34.03
C LEU A 241 36.54 -12.80 32.68
N PRO A 242 35.96 -11.59 32.59
CA PRO A 242 35.30 -11.19 31.37
C PRO A 242 36.29 -11.47 30.26
N ARG A 243 35.92 -12.34 29.29
CA ARG A 243 36.83 -12.57 28.16
C ARG A 243 37.20 -11.18 27.66
N PRO A 244 38.47 -10.88 27.43
CA PRO A 244 38.88 -9.53 27.02
C PRO A 244 38.07 -9.01 25.82
N GLU A 245 37.43 -9.90 25.07
CA GLU A 245 36.62 -9.67 23.88
C GLU A 245 35.11 -9.53 24.14
N ILE A 246 34.56 -10.18 25.18
CA ILE A 246 33.13 -10.07 25.55
C ILE A 246 32.93 -8.71 26.21
N GLY A 247 32.32 -7.79 25.47
CA GLY A 247 32.18 -6.37 25.80
C GLY A 247 33.05 -5.44 24.94
N LYS A 248 34.03 -5.97 24.18
CA LYS A 248 34.82 -5.18 23.21
C LYS A 248 34.33 -5.31 21.78
N ILE A 249 33.73 -6.44 21.41
CA ILE A 249 33.23 -6.70 20.05
C ILE A 249 31.70 -6.81 20.12
N LEU A 250 30.98 -5.89 19.46
CA LEU A 250 29.51 -5.96 19.38
C LEU A 250 29.07 -7.24 18.65
N ALA A 251 28.05 -7.93 19.17
CA ALA A 251 27.46 -9.09 18.50
C ALA A 251 27.01 -8.78 17.05
N SER A 252 26.55 -7.55 16.78
CA SER A 252 26.20 -7.08 15.43
C SER A 252 27.37 -7.06 14.44
N SER A 253 28.61 -6.94 14.91
CA SER A 253 29.81 -7.00 14.06
C SER A 253 30.21 -8.44 13.69
N ILE A 254 29.74 -9.44 14.45
CA ILE A 254 30.09 -10.85 14.28
C ILE A 254 29.12 -11.55 13.32
N PHE A 255 27.84 -11.20 13.36
CA PHE A 255 26.80 -11.88 12.58
C PHE A 255 26.45 -11.24 11.22
N GLY A 256 27.08 -10.12 10.84
CA GLY A 256 26.81 -9.43 9.57
C GLY A 256 25.39 -8.87 9.46
N LYS A 257 24.90 -8.64 8.23
CA LYS A 257 23.56 -8.11 7.95
C LYS A 257 22.49 -9.15 8.28
N GLN A 258 21.93 -9.09 9.50
CA GLN A 258 20.86 -10.00 9.92
C GLN A 258 19.48 -9.45 9.56
N THR A 259 18.59 -10.33 9.10
CA THR A 259 17.17 -10.05 8.85
C THR A 259 16.33 -10.10 10.14
N ILE A 260 16.86 -10.74 11.19
CA ILE A 260 16.22 -10.92 12.49
C ILE A 260 16.84 -9.94 13.47
N PHE A 261 16.03 -9.01 13.97
CA PHE A 261 16.47 -7.98 14.91
C PHE A 261 16.06 -8.33 16.33
N HIS A 262 17.01 -8.27 17.24
CA HIS A 262 16.80 -8.44 18.68
C HIS A 262 17.44 -7.26 19.41
N PRO A 263 16.78 -6.62 20.41
CA PRO A 263 17.31 -5.44 21.12
C PRO A 263 18.71 -5.67 21.72
N ALA A 264 19.02 -6.91 22.10
CA ALA A 264 20.35 -7.29 22.62
C ALA A 264 21.49 -7.23 21.58
N LEU A 265 21.20 -7.02 20.29
CA LEU A 265 22.18 -6.86 19.22
C LEU A 265 22.46 -5.38 18.93
N GLU A 266 21.73 -4.46 19.55
CA GLU A 266 21.97 -3.02 19.43
C GLU A 266 23.20 -2.60 20.23
N ALA A 267 23.86 -1.53 19.79
CA ALA A 267 24.95 -0.95 20.56
C ALA A 267 24.42 -0.49 21.93
N PRO A 268 25.16 -0.72 23.03
CA PRO A 268 24.79 -0.16 24.31
C PRO A 268 24.66 1.37 24.16
N ARG A 269 23.53 1.93 24.63
CA ARG A 269 23.29 3.38 24.61
C ARG A 269 24.49 4.07 25.28
N GLN A 270 25.16 4.97 24.56
CA GLN A 270 26.26 5.74 25.12
C GLN A 270 25.73 6.57 26.29
N ALA A 271 26.45 6.56 27.42
CA ALA A 271 26.10 7.36 28.59
C ALA A 271 26.03 8.84 28.18
N GLN A 272 24.83 9.42 28.25
CA GLN A 272 24.63 10.83 27.93
C GLN A 272 25.11 11.69 29.10
N ASP A 273 25.74 12.82 28.76
CA ASP A 273 26.07 13.86 29.74
C ASP A 273 24.77 14.44 30.36
N VAL A 274 24.87 15.01 31.57
CA VAL A 274 23.74 15.58 32.33
C VAL A 274 22.91 16.53 31.47
N MET A 275 23.59 17.40 30.73
CA MET A 275 22.96 18.36 29.83
C MET A 275 22.24 17.69 28.65
N GLY A 276 22.73 16.53 28.19
CA GLY A 276 22.07 15.71 27.17
C GLY A 276 20.79 15.05 27.68
N ILE A 277 20.80 14.56 28.92
CA ILE A 277 19.63 13.99 29.59
C ILE A 277 18.54 15.06 29.76
N VAL A 278 18.92 16.24 30.28
CA VAL A 278 18.01 17.40 30.42
C VAL A 278 17.42 17.80 29.06
N ARG A 279 18.25 17.89 28.01
CA ARG A 279 17.78 18.15 26.63
C ARG A 279 16.83 17.09 26.09
N SER A 280 17.08 15.81 26.40
CA SER A 280 16.22 14.69 26.00
C SER A 280 14.84 14.75 26.68
N ILE A 281 14.80 15.21 27.94
CA ILE A 281 13.57 15.48 28.69
C ILE A 281 12.84 16.70 28.10
N GLN A 282 13.56 17.81 27.86
CA GLN A 282 13.00 19.02 27.23
C GLN A 282 12.36 18.71 25.88
N LYS A 283 13.05 17.95 25.01
CA LYS A 283 12.50 17.50 23.71
C LYS A 283 11.21 16.70 23.86
N HIS A 284 11.16 15.78 24.83
CA HIS A 284 9.97 14.97 25.11
C HIS A 284 8.79 15.82 25.62
N VAL A 285 9.07 16.78 26.51
CA VAL A 285 8.09 17.73 27.02
C VAL A 285 7.53 18.60 25.89
N LEU A 286 8.37 19.09 24.99
CA LEU A 286 7.97 19.90 23.82
C LEU A 286 7.09 19.11 22.85
N GLN A 287 7.51 17.90 22.48
CA GLN A 287 6.81 17.07 21.50
C GLN A 287 5.42 16.64 21.99
N ASN A 288 5.30 16.33 23.28
CA ASN A 288 4.04 15.89 23.89
C ASN A 288 3.25 17.02 24.56
N ARG A 289 3.75 18.26 24.55
CA ARG A 289 3.15 19.45 25.18
C ARG A 289 2.80 19.23 26.67
N LEU A 290 3.75 18.65 27.41
CA LEU A 290 3.55 18.29 28.82
C LEU A 290 3.85 19.48 29.74
N ARG A 291 3.20 19.52 30.90
CA ARG A 291 3.49 20.50 31.96
C ARG A 291 4.18 19.78 33.11
N VAL A 292 5.48 20.01 33.29
CA VAL A 292 6.31 19.29 34.28
C VAL A 292 5.75 19.43 35.70
N ASN A 293 5.24 20.62 36.04
CA ASN A 293 4.58 20.92 37.31
C ASN A 293 3.54 19.86 37.74
N GLU A 294 2.73 19.37 36.81
CA GLU A 294 1.60 18.50 37.10
C GLU A 294 2.03 17.13 37.65
N PHE A 295 3.26 16.70 37.36
CA PHE A 295 3.80 15.41 37.80
C PHE A 295 4.47 15.45 39.19
N PHE A 296 4.81 16.64 39.67
CA PHE A 296 5.56 16.80 40.93
C PHE A 296 4.78 17.57 42.01
N LYS A 297 3.79 18.40 41.65
CA LYS A 297 3.00 19.21 42.59
C LYS A 297 2.31 18.38 43.69
N ASP A 298 1.80 17.20 43.37
CA ASP A 298 1.07 16.35 44.31
C ASP A 298 2.00 15.72 45.36
N PHE A 299 3.31 15.67 45.09
CA PHE A 299 4.33 15.19 46.01
C PHE A 299 4.90 16.28 46.94
N ASP A 300 4.57 17.56 46.72
CA ASP A 300 4.97 18.71 47.54
C ASP A 300 3.76 19.54 48.02
N PRO A 301 2.92 19.00 48.92
CA PRO A 301 1.74 19.71 49.42
C PRO A 301 2.07 20.99 50.22
N LEU A 302 3.31 21.09 50.72
CA LEU A 302 3.78 22.23 51.51
C LEU A 302 4.38 23.34 50.63
N HIS A 303 4.40 23.18 49.30
CA HIS A 303 5.00 24.11 48.35
C HIS A 303 6.44 24.52 48.71
N SER A 304 7.19 23.58 49.28
CA SER A 304 8.56 23.79 49.75
C SER A 304 9.58 23.80 48.61
N GLY A 305 9.18 23.37 47.41
CA GLY A 305 9.99 23.21 46.22
C GLY A 305 10.92 21.99 46.27
N LYS A 306 10.72 21.10 47.26
CA LYS A 306 11.61 19.98 47.60
C LYS A 306 10.81 18.70 47.81
N ILE A 307 11.26 17.60 47.23
CA ILE A 307 10.65 16.27 47.40
C ILE A 307 11.71 15.21 47.66
N THR A 308 11.31 14.03 48.16
CA THR A 308 12.25 12.92 48.39
C THR A 308 12.76 12.33 47.07
N THR A 309 13.95 11.72 47.11
CA THR A 309 14.55 11.03 45.93
C THR A 309 13.60 10.00 45.30
N SER A 310 12.87 9.25 46.13
CA SER A 310 11.88 8.26 45.66
C SER A 310 10.66 8.90 44.98
N GLN A 311 10.18 10.04 45.49
CA GLN A 311 9.08 10.80 44.88
C GLN A 311 9.53 11.43 43.56
N PHE A 312 10.75 11.96 43.49
CA PHE A 312 11.33 12.49 42.27
C PHE A 312 11.48 11.41 41.19
N HIS A 313 11.95 10.21 41.56
CA HIS A 313 12.02 9.06 40.66
C HIS A 313 10.62 8.69 40.11
N ARG A 314 9.60 8.59 40.98
CA ARG A 314 8.23 8.29 40.55
C ARG A 314 7.64 9.38 39.63
N GLY A 315 7.95 10.64 39.90
CA GLY A 315 7.53 11.76 39.05
C GLY A 315 8.20 11.71 37.66
N LEU A 316 9.48 11.32 37.59
CA LEU A 316 10.18 11.09 36.32
C LEU A 316 9.63 9.87 35.57
N ASP A 317 9.30 8.78 36.26
CA ASP A 317 8.65 7.62 35.64
C ASP A 317 7.28 8.02 35.05
N ALA A 318 6.48 8.79 35.80
CA ALA A 318 5.19 9.29 35.32
C ALA A 318 5.34 10.25 34.13
N LEU A 319 6.32 11.16 34.16
CA LEU A 319 6.66 12.04 33.04
C LEU A 319 7.13 11.25 31.81
N GLY A 320 7.89 10.17 32.03
CA GLY A 320 8.43 9.32 30.97
C GLY A 320 7.40 8.43 30.29
N ILE A 321 6.35 8.03 31.03
CA ILE A 321 5.21 7.26 30.51
C ILE A 321 4.17 8.17 29.87
N SER A 322 4.12 9.45 30.25
CA SER A 322 3.18 10.43 29.72
C SER A 322 3.54 10.89 28.30
N GLY A 323 2.56 10.87 27.39
CA GLY A 323 2.73 11.22 25.98
C GLY A 323 2.58 10.04 25.02
N ILE A 324 2.65 10.31 23.71
CA ILE A 324 2.54 9.29 22.66
C ILE A 324 3.87 8.52 22.52
N GLN A 325 4.99 9.22 22.72
CA GLN A 325 6.34 8.64 22.74
C GLN A 325 6.74 8.37 24.19
N ARG A 326 7.26 7.20 24.52
CA ARG A 326 7.78 6.93 25.87
C ARG A 326 9.22 7.43 25.98
N LEU A 327 9.51 8.21 27.02
CA LEU A 327 10.86 8.56 27.40
C LEU A 327 11.38 7.48 28.36
N PHE A 328 12.31 6.65 27.88
CA PHE A 328 13.03 5.70 28.71
C PHE A 328 14.30 6.35 29.25
N LEU A 329 14.30 6.63 30.56
CA LEU A 329 15.49 7.00 31.32
C LEU A 329 16.00 5.76 32.06
N SER A 330 17.29 5.48 31.95
CA SER A 330 17.95 4.40 32.67
C SER A 330 18.20 4.79 34.13
N LEU A 331 18.32 3.81 35.02
CA LEU A 331 18.61 4.06 36.44
C LEU A 331 19.86 4.94 36.65
N PRO A 332 20.99 4.75 35.94
CA PRO A 332 22.14 5.65 36.05
C PRO A 332 21.84 7.09 35.64
N GLU A 333 21.06 7.32 34.59
CA GLU A 333 20.68 8.67 34.12
C GLU A 333 19.79 9.39 35.15
N ILE A 334 18.86 8.65 35.78
CA ILE A 334 18.01 9.19 36.86
C ILE A 334 18.86 9.55 38.09
N GLN A 335 19.83 8.71 38.45
CA GLN A 335 20.73 8.99 39.57
C GLN A 335 21.58 10.25 39.30
N VAL A 336 22.04 10.45 38.07
CA VAL A 336 22.77 11.66 37.67
C VAL A 336 21.90 12.91 37.85
N LEU A 337 20.62 12.86 37.48
CA LEU A 337 19.69 13.98 37.73
C LEU A 337 19.44 14.20 39.22
N ILE A 338 19.26 13.13 40.01
CA ILE A 338 19.08 13.23 41.47
C ILE A 338 20.30 13.89 42.13
N ILE A 339 21.51 13.55 41.68
CA ILE A 339 22.76 14.14 42.17
C ILE A 339 22.83 15.63 41.80
N GLN A 340 22.49 15.98 40.56
CA GLN A 340 22.57 17.36 40.07
C GLN A 340 21.60 18.30 40.80
N TYR A 341 20.37 17.84 41.07
CA TYR A 341 19.31 18.64 41.69
C TYR A 341 19.15 18.38 43.19
N ARG A 342 20.18 17.81 43.84
CA ARG A 342 20.16 17.51 45.27
C ARG A 342 20.11 18.79 46.11
N ASP A 343 19.35 18.78 47.18
CA ASP A 343 19.34 19.89 48.14
C ASP A 343 20.70 19.98 48.88
N PRO A 344 21.41 21.13 48.86
CA PRO A 344 22.64 21.32 49.62
C PRO A 344 22.48 21.13 51.13
N SER A 345 21.27 21.27 51.67
CA SER A 345 20.97 21.20 53.10
C SER A 345 20.46 19.84 53.57
N ASP A 346 19.83 19.06 52.69
CA ASP A 346 19.24 17.75 53.02
C ASP A 346 19.59 16.73 51.92
N PRO A 347 20.47 15.75 52.21
CA PRO A 347 20.92 14.77 51.25
C PRO A 347 19.80 13.85 50.69
N ASP A 348 18.66 13.73 51.37
CA ASP A 348 17.55 12.86 50.96
C ASP A 348 16.48 13.59 50.13
N ARG A 349 16.66 14.89 49.89
CA ARG A 349 15.74 15.75 49.14
C ARG A 349 16.32 16.26 47.83
N VAL A 350 15.44 16.43 46.85
CA VAL A 350 15.72 16.93 45.51
C VAL A 350 14.91 18.21 45.28
N CYS A 351 15.57 19.25 44.81
CA CYS A 351 15.01 20.56 44.46
C CYS A 351 14.27 20.47 43.11
N TRP A 352 13.09 19.85 43.10
CA TRP A 352 12.31 19.66 41.89
C TRP A 352 11.86 20.97 41.23
N LYS A 353 11.75 22.07 41.99
CA LYS A 353 11.45 23.39 41.44
C LYS A 353 12.57 23.96 40.57
N THR A 354 13.82 23.71 40.96
CA THR A 354 14.99 24.08 40.13
C THR A 354 15.04 23.21 38.87
N PHE A 355 14.69 21.93 38.99
CA PHE A 355 14.54 21.05 37.83
C PHE A 355 13.41 21.51 36.88
N GLU A 356 12.22 21.85 37.41
CA GLU A 356 11.11 22.41 36.63
C GLU A 356 11.56 23.68 35.90
N ASP A 357 12.22 24.59 36.60
CA ASP A 357 12.70 25.84 36.03
C ASP A 357 13.72 25.61 34.91
N ASP A 358 14.67 24.68 35.05
CA ASP A 358 15.64 24.36 34.01
C ASP A 358 15.00 23.72 32.76
N ILE A 359 13.91 22.95 32.95
CA ILE A 359 13.16 22.37 31.82
C ILE A 359 12.28 23.45 31.15
N ASP A 360 11.62 24.30 31.94
CA ASP A 360 10.66 25.30 31.47
C ASP A 360 11.33 26.59 30.96
N HIS A 361 12.57 26.91 31.37
CA HIS A 361 13.31 28.09 30.93
C HIS A 361 13.53 28.13 29.40
N LEU A 362 13.53 27.00 28.70
CA LEU A 362 13.58 26.95 27.24
C LEU A 362 12.24 27.24 26.54
N PHE A 363 11.12 27.13 27.26
CA PHE A 363 9.77 27.28 26.71
C PHE A 363 9.11 28.59 27.13
N THR A 364 9.46 29.09 28.31
CA THR A 364 8.84 30.26 28.93
C THR A 364 9.88 31.04 29.73
N THR A 365 10.15 32.28 29.31
CA THR A 365 10.85 33.27 30.14
C THR A 365 9.87 33.80 31.19
N LYS A 366 10.17 33.59 32.47
CA LYS A 366 9.39 34.15 33.59
C LYS A 366 9.42 35.68 33.51
N GLU A 367 8.32 36.33 33.91
CA GLU A 367 8.13 37.79 33.91
C GLU A 367 7.98 38.49 32.54
N LEU A 368 7.58 37.77 31.47
CA LEU A 368 7.25 38.41 30.17
C LEU A 368 6.18 39.52 30.29
N GLU A 369 5.32 39.41 31.30
CA GLU A 369 4.32 40.42 31.68
C GLU A 369 4.90 41.77 32.11
N LYS A 370 6.16 41.81 32.58
CA LYS A 370 6.87 43.04 32.95
C LYS A 370 7.65 43.66 31.79
N SER A 371 7.88 42.90 30.71
CA SER A 371 8.68 43.32 29.55
C SER A 371 8.08 42.79 28.23
N PRO A 372 7.04 43.44 27.68
CA PRO A 372 6.31 42.97 26.49
C PRO A 372 7.13 42.94 25.20
N CYS A 373 8.28 43.61 25.16
CA CYS A 373 9.15 43.74 23.99
C CYS A 373 10.33 42.75 23.98
N LEU A 374 10.36 41.78 24.91
CA LEU A 374 11.41 40.76 24.92
C LEU A 374 11.16 39.76 23.77
N GLU A 375 12.03 39.71 22.77
CA GLU A 375 11.99 38.65 21.75
C GLU A 375 12.32 37.32 22.44
N VAL A 376 11.34 36.42 22.50
CA VAL A 376 11.53 35.07 23.00
C VAL A 376 12.20 34.27 21.89
N ASP A 377 13.47 33.94 22.06
CA ASP A 377 14.18 33.04 21.16
C ASP A 377 13.40 31.71 21.07
N THR A 378 13.12 31.28 19.83
CA THR A 378 12.60 29.92 19.57
C THR A 378 13.48 28.89 20.27
N PRO A 379 12.94 27.76 20.76
CA PRO A 379 13.74 26.75 21.46
C PRO A 379 15.02 26.45 20.65
N PRO A 380 16.20 26.43 21.28
CA PRO A 380 17.49 26.44 20.58
C PRO A 380 17.52 25.41 19.44
N HIS A 381 18.11 25.78 18.29
CA HIS A 381 18.27 24.90 17.12
C HIS A 381 18.83 23.52 17.54
N GLU A 382 19.66 23.52 18.57
CA GLU A 382 20.27 22.35 19.22
C GLU A 382 19.26 21.34 19.81
N VAL A 383 18.07 21.75 20.29
CA VAL A 383 17.03 20.83 20.82
C VAL A 383 16.19 20.24 19.67
N THR A 384 15.98 21.04 18.63
CA THR A 384 15.21 20.69 17.44
C THR A 384 15.97 19.71 16.54
N GLU A 385 17.30 19.84 16.48
CA GLU A 385 18.21 19.01 15.69
C GLU A 385 18.77 17.77 16.39
N LEU A 386 18.45 17.54 17.68
CA LEU A 386 18.83 16.29 18.33
C LEU A 386 18.37 15.10 17.47
N PRO A 387 19.24 14.10 17.19
CA PRO A 387 18.87 12.94 16.42
C PRO A 387 17.59 12.30 16.99
N ARG A 388 16.71 11.83 16.11
CA ARG A 388 15.47 11.15 16.52
C ARG A 388 15.85 9.90 17.32
N LYS A 389 15.23 9.70 18.48
CA LYS A 389 15.57 8.58 19.40
C LYS A 389 15.43 7.25 18.65
N GLY A 390 16.46 6.42 18.73
CA GLY A 390 16.57 5.15 17.99
C GLY A 390 17.18 5.23 16.59
N GLY A 391 17.33 6.43 16.01
CA GLY A 391 17.99 6.62 14.73
C GLY A 391 19.51 6.58 14.88
N LYS A 392 20.20 5.82 14.01
CA LYS A 392 21.67 5.86 13.93
C LYS A 392 22.13 7.24 13.45
N GLU A 393 23.26 7.72 13.95
CA GLU A 393 23.86 8.97 13.47
C GLU A 393 24.30 8.81 12.02
N TRP A 394 23.48 9.31 11.08
CA TRP A 394 23.68 9.08 9.64
C TRP A 394 25.04 9.53 9.12
N GLN A 395 25.66 10.51 9.80
CA GLN A 395 27.00 11.00 9.46
C GLN A 395 28.13 10.04 9.86
N SER A 396 27.91 9.16 10.83
CA SER A 396 28.91 8.20 11.33
C SER A 396 28.88 6.85 10.61
N ILE A 397 27.95 6.65 9.66
CA ILE A 397 27.77 5.41 8.90
C ILE A 397 28.74 5.35 7.71
N ASN A 398 29.21 4.15 7.38
CA ASN A 398 30.11 3.89 6.25
C ASN A 398 29.57 4.48 4.93
N CYS A 399 30.45 5.19 4.19
CA CYS A 399 30.17 5.83 2.91
C CYS A 399 29.44 4.89 1.92
N ALA A 400 29.87 3.62 1.83
CA ALA A 400 29.25 2.64 0.95
C ALA A 400 27.78 2.32 1.30
N SER A 401 27.41 2.33 2.60
CA SER A 401 26.00 2.13 3.02
C SER A 401 25.15 3.36 2.70
N ARG A 402 25.75 4.57 2.76
CA ARG A 402 25.09 5.82 2.40
C ARG A 402 24.81 5.91 0.91
N ASP A 403 25.80 5.56 0.08
CA ASP A 403 25.66 5.52 -1.39
C ASP A 403 24.59 4.50 -1.80
N LEU A 404 24.58 3.30 -1.20
CA LEU A 404 23.55 2.30 -1.44
C LEU A 404 22.15 2.78 -1.02
N CYS A 405 22.02 3.48 0.11
CA CYS A 405 20.75 4.05 0.54
C CYS A 405 20.27 5.14 -0.44
N GLU A 406 21.16 6.00 -0.92
CA GLU A 406 20.82 7.05 -1.89
C GLU A 406 20.41 6.44 -3.24
N GLU A 407 21.13 5.43 -3.72
CA GLU A 407 20.78 4.68 -4.91
C GLU A 407 19.40 4.01 -4.76
N ALA A 408 19.12 3.42 -3.59
CA ALA A 408 17.82 2.85 -3.28
C ALA A 408 16.70 3.91 -3.33
N VAL A 409 16.87 5.06 -2.67
CA VAL A 409 15.90 6.17 -2.70
C VAL A 409 15.66 6.66 -4.13
N ILE A 410 16.71 6.81 -4.94
CA ILE A 410 16.60 7.20 -6.35
C ILE A 410 15.83 6.15 -7.16
N LYS A 411 16.11 4.85 -6.96
CA LYS A 411 15.40 3.75 -7.61
C LYS A 411 13.92 3.74 -7.26
N VAL A 412 13.57 3.94 -5.99
CA VAL A 412 12.18 4.05 -5.54
C VAL A 412 11.54 5.27 -6.23
N LYS A 413 12.16 6.45 -6.15
CA LYS A 413 11.66 7.69 -6.77
C LYS A 413 11.39 7.54 -8.26
N GLN A 414 12.34 6.96 -9.02
CA GLN A 414 12.17 6.74 -10.46
C GLN A 414 11.03 5.76 -10.78
N LYS A 415 10.88 4.68 -10.01
CA LYS A 415 9.78 3.71 -10.20
C LYS A 415 8.43 4.33 -9.87
N THR A 416 8.35 5.08 -8.77
CA THR A 416 7.14 5.80 -8.34
C THR A 416 6.71 6.82 -9.39
N MET A 417 7.65 7.62 -9.93
CA MET A 417 7.36 8.60 -10.98
C MET A 417 6.95 7.96 -12.31
N LYS A 418 7.69 6.95 -12.80
CA LYS A 418 7.40 6.31 -14.10
C LYS A 418 6.07 5.56 -14.12
N ARG A 419 5.65 5.02 -12.98
CA ARG A 419 4.42 4.20 -12.87
C ARG A 419 3.24 4.92 -12.21
N GLY A 420 3.43 6.17 -11.76
CA GLY A 420 2.38 6.93 -11.08
C GLY A 420 1.89 6.27 -9.78
N ILE A 421 2.79 5.63 -9.04
CA ILE A 421 2.44 4.87 -7.84
C ILE A 421 2.31 5.84 -6.67
N LEU A 422 1.19 5.78 -5.95
CA LEU A 422 1.02 6.50 -4.69
C LEU A 422 1.40 5.56 -3.55
N LEU A 423 2.51 5.84 -2.88
CA LEU A 423 2.99 4.99 -1.78
C LEU A 423 2.28 5.31 -0.46
N LYS A 424 1.85 6.56 -0.27
CA LYS A 424 1.15 7.01 0.96
C LYS A 424 -0.06 6.16 1.37
N PRO A 425 -0.99 5.78 0.48
CA PRO A 425 -2.12 4.91 0.85
C PRO A 425 -1.65 3.55 1.38
N SER A 426 -0.70 2.91 0.69
CA SER A 426 -0.18 1.59 1.07
C SER A 426 0.41 1.56 2.47
N PHE A 427 1.11 2.61 2.88
CA PHE A 427 1.65 2.72 4.24
C PHE A 427 0.57 3.05 5.27
N ARG A 428 -0.43 3.86 4.91
CA ARG A 428 -1.52 4.28 5.80
C ARG A 428 -2.41 3.12 6.23
N ASP A 429 -2.57 2.11 5.36
CA ASP A 429 -3.36 0.91 5.68
C ASP A 429 -2.77 0.11 6.85
N TYR A 430 -1.45 0.22 7.10
CA TYR A 430 -0.77 -0.42 8.23
C TYR A 430 -0.58 0.51 9.45
N ASP A 431 -0.70 1.83 9.29
CA ASP A 431 -0.57 2.83 10.35
C ASP A 431 -1.94 3.22 10.93
N ILE A 432 -2.50 2.31 11.74
CA ILE A 432 -3.81 2.47 12.40
C ILE A 432 -3.85 3.74 13.26
N HIS A 433 -2.72 4.11 13.87
CA HIS A 433 -2.61 5.25 14.78
C HIS A 433 -2.25 6.56 14.07
N ASN A 434 -2.04 6.53 12.75
CA ASN A 434 -1.64 7.66 11.92
C ASN A 434 -0.43 8.44 12.51
N ASN A 435 0.53 7.70 13.06
CA ASN A 435 1.72 8.25 13.70
C ASN A 435 2.92 8.39 12.75
N GLY A 436 2.79 7.94 11.50
CA GLY A 436 3.83 8.00 10.48
C GLY A 436 4.84 6.85 10.50
N HIS A 437 4.56 5.76 11.23
CA HIS A 437 5.47 4.64 11.41
C HIS A 437 4.80 3.31 11.01
N VAL A 438 5.60 2.43 10.42
CA VAL A 438 5.23 1.04 10.14
C VAL A 438 6.35 0.11 10.58
N SER A 439 6.03 -1.16 10.84
CA SER A 439 7.05 -2.15 11.12
C SER A 439 7.95 -2.39 9.88
N ARG A 440 9.16 -2.91 10.11
CA ARG A 440 10.12 -3.21 9.02
C ARG A 440 9.54 -4.23 8.02
N SER A 441 8.85 -5.26 8.51
CA SER A 441 8.19 -6.25 7.66
C SER A 441 7.04 -5.62 6.86
N GLN A 442 6.27 -4.73 7.47
CA GLN A 442 5.21 -3.98 6.78
C GLN A 442 5.79 -3.06 5.70
N MET A 443 6.93 -2.39 5.96
CA MET A 443 7.62 -1.58 4.95
C MET A 443 8.06 -2.42 3.74
N ARG A 444 8.71 -3.57 3.97
CA ARG A 444 9.12 -4.48 2.90
C ARG A 444 7.92 -4.99 2.10
N GLN A 445 6.82 -5.31 2.78
CA GLN A 445 5.56 -5.71 2.15
C GLN A 445 4.95 -4.57 1.33
N CYS A 446 4.92 -3.33 1.84
CA CYS A 446 4.41 -2.17 1.13
C CYS A 446 5.18 -1.91 -0.18
N LEU A 447 6.51 -1.98 -0.14
CA LEU A 447 7.35 -1.79 -1.32
C LEU A 447 7.16 -2.95 -2.32
N SER A 448 7.08 -4.19 -1.83
CA SER A 448 6.84 -5.38 -2.66
C SER A 448 5.48 -5.34 -3.37
N VAL A 449 4.39 -5.06 -2.64
CA VAL A 449 3.03 -4.91 -3.19
C VAL A 449 2.94 -3.75 -4.19
N SER A 450 3.69 -2.68 -3.93
CA SER A 450 3.81 -1.55 -4.86
C SER A 450 4.69 -1.87 -6.09
N GLY A 451 5.18 -3.10 -6.24
CA GLY A 451 6.02 -3.52 -7.37
C GLY A 451 7.42 -2.90 -7.38
N ILE A 452 7.88 -2.40 -6.23
CA ILE A 452 9.20 -1.82 -6.00
C ILE A 452 10.11 -2.90 -5.42
N LEU A 453 10.72 -3.67 -6.33
CA LEU A 453 11.74 -4.65 -5.98
C LEU A 453 13.08 -3.93 -5.74
N LEU A 454 13.60 -4.07 -4.52
CA LEU A 454 14.92 -3.65 -4.06
C LEU A 454 15.68 -4.88 -3.54
N SER A 455 17.01 -4.85 -3.56
CA SER A 455 17.83 -5.90 -2.95
C SER A 455 17.74 -5.86 -1.43
N ASP A 456 18.08 -6.96 -0.76
CA ASP A 456 18.10 -7.00 0.71
C ASP A 456 19.10 -6.00 1.32
N GLU A 457 20.18 -5.68 0.59
CA GLU A 457 21.17 -4.69 1.01
C GLU A 457 20.64 -3.27 0.91
N GLU A 458 19.89 -2.96 -0.15
CA GLU A 458 19.21 -1.67 -0.34
C GLU A 458 18.12 -1.47 0.71
N LEU A 459 17.33 -2.52 0.99
CA LEU A 459 16.30 -2.49 2.03
C LEU A 459 16.92 -2.28 3.42
N TYR A 460 18.04 -2.94 3.71
CA TYR A 460 18.76 -2.74 4.96
C TYR A 460 19.32 -1.32 5.07
N ALA A 461 19.86 -0.74 3.99
CA ALA A 461 20.36 0.63 3.98
C ALA A 461 19.24 1.66 4.21
N LEU A 462 18.04 1.44 3.65
CA LEU A 462 16.85 2.23 3.96
C LEU A 462 16.41 2.08 5.42
N GLU A 463 16.49 0.87 5.96
CA GLU A 463 16.21 0.58 7.38
C GLU A 463 17.24 1.19 8.32
N GLU A 464 18.49 1.42 7.90
CA GLU A 464 19.46 2.14 8.73
C GLU A 464 19.18 3.64 8.81
N ARG A 465 18.62 4.22 7.74
CA ARG A 465 18.39 5.66 7.63
C ARG A 465 17.06 6.12 8.21
N PHE A 466 15.97 5.42 7.91
CA PHE A 466 14.60 5.91 8.14
C PHE A 466 13.90 5.27 9.33
N ASN A 467 14.61 4.50 10.14
CA ASN A 467 14.06 3.70 11.22
C ASN A 467 14.40 4.35 12.57
N ASP A 468 13.45 4.35 13.47
CA ASP A 468 13.57 4.89 14.83
C ASP A 468 13.00 3.89 15.86
N ASP A 469 12.92 4.30 17.12
CA ASP A 469 12.42 3.45 18.23
C ASP A 469 10.98 2.94 17.99
N LEU A 470 10.19 3.60 17.12
CA LEU A 470 8.81 3.22 16.79
C LEU A 470 8.71 2.33 15.54
N GLY A 471 9.78 2.27 14.74
CA GLY A 471 9.83 1.51 13.50
C GLY A 471 10.26 2.36 12.31
N PHE A 472 9.84 1.96 11.11
CA PHE A 472 10.19 2.67 9.88
C PHE A 472 9.32 3.91 9.70
N ASN A 473 9.94 5.09 9.73
CA ASN A 473 9.30 6.38 9.56
C ASN A 473 9.00 6.66 8.08
N TYR A 474 7.83 6.22 7.64
CA TYR A 474 7.46 6.35 6.24
C TYR A 474 7.11 7.80 5.85
N PHE A 475 6.72 8.67 6.79
CA PHE A 475 6.54 10.10 6.50
C PHE A 475 7.82 10.78 6.04
N TRP A 476 8.94 10.48 6.72
CA TRP A 476 10.24 11.01 6.32
C TRP A 476 10.68 10.40 4.98
N PHE A 477 10.53 9.09 4.82
CA PHE A 477 10.86 8.40 3.56
C PHE A 477 10.06 8.97 2.37
N LEU A 478 8.75 9.14 2.50
CA LEU A 478 7.89 9.69 1.44
C LEU A 478 8.24 11.14 1.10
N ARG A 479 8.70 11.95 2.07
CA ARG A 479 9.16 13.33 1.79
C ARG A 479 10.36 13.38 0.83
N GLU A 480 11.21 12.35 0.85
CA GLU A 480 12.38 12.24 -0.01
C GLU A 480 12.06 11.56 -1.35
N VAL A 481 11.16 10.57 -1.32
CA VAL A 481 10.81 9.70 -2.46
C VAL A 481 9.70 10.26 -3.33
N GLU A 482 8.63 10.78 -2.73
CA GLU A 482 7.54 11.37 -3.49
C GLU A 482 8.06 12.67 -4.11
N PRO A 483 7.91 12.87 -5.43
CA PRO A 483 8.19 14.17 -6.00
C PRO A 483 7.25 15.14 -5.30
N LYS A 484 7.80 16.08 -4.53
CA LYS A 484 7.07 17.31 -4.27
C LYS A 484 6.68 17.80 -5.66
N PRO A 485 5.39 17.93 -6.00
CA PRO A 485 5.08 18.83 -7.11
C PRO A 485 5.86 20.09 -6.76
N GLU A 486 6.63 20.62 -7.71
CA GLU A 486 7.01 22.02 -7.58
C GLU A 486 5.69 22.76 -7.45
N GLU A 487 5.26 23.01 -6.21
CA GLU A 487 4.36 24.07 -5.88
C GLU A 487 5.16 25.31 -6.23
N ARG A 488 5.26 25.60 -7.53
CA ARG A 488 5.44 26.96 -8.03
C ARG A 488 4.50 27.74 -7.16
N ALA A 489 5.07 28.65 -6.35
CA ALA A 489 4.32 29.38 -5.35
C ALA A 489 2.96 29.71 -5.95
N LEU A 490 1.88 29.23 -5.34
CA LEU A 490 0.53 29.41 -5.89
C LEU A 490 0.23 30.89 -6.15
N TYR A 491 1.00 31.78 -5.51
CA TYR A 491 1.09 33.20 -5.79
C TYR A 491 1.49 33.59 -7.22
N VAL A 492 2.35 32.84 -7.92
CA VAL A 492 2.72 33.11 -9.33
C VAL A 492 1.54 32.77 -10.25
N GLY A 493 0.86 31.64 -10.00
CA GLY A 493 -0.38 31.28 -10.68
C GLY A 493 -1.49 32.30 -10.38
N PHE A 494 -1.68 32.63 -9.11
CA PHE A 494 -2.64 33.63 -8.64
C PHE A 494 -2.34 35.04 -9.14
N LEU A 495 -1.08 35.47 -9.24
CA LEU A 495 -0.69 36.77 -9.81
C LEU A 495 -0.86 36.80 -11.32
N SER A 496 -0.54 35.70 -12.02
CA SER A 496 -0.77 35.60 -13.46
C SER A 496 -2.26 35.50 -13.77
N ASP A 497 -3.05 34.85 -12.92
CA ASP A 497 -4.51 34.81 -13.00
C ASP A 497 -5.13 36.15 -12.57
N MET A 498 -4.66 36.83 -11.54
CA MET A 498 -5.06 38.22 -11.21
C MET A 498 -4.72 39.16 -12.36
N LYS A 499 -3.53 39.02 -12.97
CA LYS A 499 -3.15 39.80 -14.15
C LYS A 499 -4.00 39.44 -15.37
N ARG A 500 -4.45 38.19 -15.54
CA ARG A 500 -5.38 37.78 -16.61
C ARG A 500 -6.82 38.25 -16.36
N ILE A 501 -7.26 38.23 -15.11
CA ILE A 501 -8.61 38.65 -14.69
C ILE A 501 -8.72 40.17 -14.74
N ASN A 502 -7.67 40.89 -14.35
CA ASN A 502 -7.57 42.35 -14.40
C ASN A 502 -7.01 42.88 -15.73
N ALA A 503 -6.49 42.01 -16.62
CA ALA A 503 -6.18 42.42 -17.98
C ALA A 503 -7.48 42.81 -18.67
N PRO A 504 -7.50 43.89 -19.46
CA PRO A 504 -8.65 44.22 -20.27
C PRO A 504 -8.96 43.00 -21.15
N LYS A 505 -10.18 42.46 -21.01
CA LYS A 505 -10.63 41.32 -21.83
C LYS A 505 -10.35 41.68 -23.29
N PRO A 506 -9.66 40.81 -24.06
CA PRO A 506 -9.51 41.05 -25.49
C PRO A 506 -10.92 41.23 -26.08
N PRO A 507 -11.11 42.18 -27.01
CA PRO A 507 -12.40 42.35 -27.67
C PRO A 507 -12.78 40.98 -28.23
N LYS A 508 -13.91 40.43 -27.76
CA LYS A 508 -14.44 39.19 -28.31
C LYS A 508 -14.48 39.36 -29.83
N SER A 509 -13.85 38.45 -30.57
CA SER A 509 -13.94 38.48 -32.02
C SER A 509 -15.42 38.45 -32.38
N ALA A 510 -15.93 39.55 -32.95
CA ALA A 510 -17.34 39.67 -33.28
C ALA A 510 -17.74 38.45 -34.12
N ASP A 511 -18.66 37.65 -33.60
CA ASP A 511 -19.13 36.46 -34.29
C ASP A 511 -19.79 36.92 -35.60
N ARG A 512 -19.70 36.14 -36.68
CA ARG A 512 -20.21 36.56 -38.01
C ARG A 512 -21.69 36.98 -37.97
N ARG A 513 -22.42 36.46 -37.00
CA ARG A 513 -23.83 36.71 -36.70
C ARG A 513 -24.11 38.07 -36.05
N GLU A 514 -23.16 38.62 -35.29
CA GLU A 514 -23.30 39.96 -34.68
C GLU A 514 -23.24 41.09 -35.72
N LYS A 515 -22.72 40.77 -36.92
CA LYS A 515 -22.69 41.65 -38.09
C LYS A 515 -23.83 41.39 -39.09
N ASP A 516 -24.67 40.38 -38.86
CA ASP A 516 -25.82 40.10 -39.72
C ASP A 516 -27.05 40.87 -39.23
N ILE A 517 -27.36 41.95 -39.93
CA ILE A 517 -28.48 42.84 -39.62
C ILE A 517 -29.83 42.09 -39.52
N VAL A 518 -30.03 41.02 -40.28
CA VAL A 518 -31.30 40.26 -40.27
C VAL A 518 -31.45 39.53 -38.94
N MET A 519 -30.37 38.92 -38.45
CA MET A 519 -30.37 38.23 -37.16
C MET A 519 -30.50 39.21 -35.98
N VAL A 520 -29.81 40.35 -36.06
CA VAL A 520 -29.89 41.41 -35.03
C VAL A 520 -31.30 41.99 -34.95
N LEU A 521 -31.93 42.29 -36.08
CA LEU A 521 -33.32 42.78 -36.11
C LEU A 521 -34.31 41.70 -35.65
N ALA A 522 -34.11 40.42 -35.97
CA ALA A 522 -34.96 39.33 -35.48
C ALA A 522 -34.89 39.21 -33.95
N LYS A 523 -33.69 39.31 -33.36
CA LYS A 523 -33.49 39.33 -31.89
C LYS A 523 -34.23 40.48 -31.23
N ILE A 524 -34.12 41.69 -31.81
CA ILE A 524 -34.83 42.88 -31.32
C ILE A 524 -36.35 42.67 -31.45
N LYS A 525 -36.86 42.35 -32.65
CA LYS A 525 -38.30 42.15 -32.89
C LYS A 525 -38.89 41.11 -31.94
N GLY A 526 -38.21 39.98 -31.72
CA GLY A 526 -38.65 38.94 -30.79
C GLY A 526 -38.78 39.43 -29.34
N LYS A 527 -37.79 40.20 -28.85
CA LYS A 527 -37.83 40.75 -27.48
C LYS A 527 -38.88 41.83 -27.32
N VAL A 528 -38.95 42.73 -28.30
CA VAL A 528 -39.91 43.83 -28.31
C VAL A 528 -41.35 43.29 -28.31
N VAL A 529 -41.66 42.27 -29.12
CA VAL A 529 -42.97 41.59 -29.14
C VAL A 529 -43.28 40.89 -27.80
N ARG A 530 -42.30 40.17 -27.24
CA ARG A 530 -42.46 39.43 -25.98
C ARG A 530 -42.76 40.36 -24.80
N GLU A 531 -42.04 41.48 -24.71
CA GLU A 531 -42.09 42.41 -23.59
C GLU A 531 -43.00 43.62 -23.85
N ARG A 532 -43.65 43.68 -25.03
CA ARG A 532 -44.50 44.78 -25.51
C ARG A 532 -43.82 46.15 -25.39
N ILE A 533 -42.56 46.20 -25.76
CA ILE A 533 -41.75 47.43 -25.71
C ILE A 533 -42.10 48.31 -26.92
N ARG A 534 -42.24 49.62 -26.71
CA ARG A 534 -42.37 50.60 -27.80
C ARG A 534 -41.08 51.37 -27.95
N VAL A 535 -40.19 50.88 -28.80
CA VAL A 535 -38.82 51.41 -28.95
C VAL A 535 -38.81 52.90 -29.33
N MET A 536 -39.82 53.36 -30.09
CA MET A 536 -39.98 54.76 -30.46
C MET A 536 -40.13 55.72 -29.27
N GLU A 537 -40.80 55.29 -28.19
CA GLU A 537 -41.04 56.14 -27.02
C GLU A 537 -39.72 56.45 -26.29
N PHE A 538 -38.80 55.49 -26.23
CA PHE A 538 -37.49 55.65 -25.59
C PHE A 538 -36.48 56.45 -26.40
N LEU A 539 -36.66 56.52 -27.72
CA LEU A 539 -35.75 57.25 -28.62
C LEU A 539 -36.23 58.69 -28.87
N ARG A 540 -37.54 58.94 -28.80
CA ARG A 540 -38.15 60.26 -29.01
C ARG A 540 -37.63 61.32 -28.03
N ASP A 541 -37.40 60.96 -26.77
CA ASP A 541 -36.93 61.88 -25.73
C ASP A 541 -35.55 62.49 -26.04
N PHE A 542 -34.77 61.85 -26.91
CA PHE A 542 -33.45 62.32 -27.35
C PHE A 542 -33.50 63.26 -28.57
N ASP A 543 -34.66 63.45 -29.19
CA ASP A 543 -34.89 64.31 -30.37
C ASP A 543 -35.84 65.47 -30.04
N LYS A 544 -35.38 66.39 -29.19
CA LYS A 544 -36.20 67.54 -28.73
C LYS A 544 -36.65 68.48 -29.87
N CYS A 545 -35.91 68.50 -30.97
CA CYS A 545 -36.18 69.33 -32.13
C CYS A 545 -37.02 68.61 -33.21
N ASN A 546 -37.39 67.34 -32.97
CA ASN A 546 -38.17 66.50 -33.89
C ASN A 546 -37.56 66.45 -35.30
N GLU A 547 -36.24 66.33 -35.38
CA GLU A 547 -35.47 66.28 -36.63
C GLU A 547 -35.42 64.87 -37.24
N GLU A 548 -36.01 63.88 -36.57
CA GLU A 548 -36.08 62.46 -36.96
C GLU A 548 -34.71 61.75 -36.97
N VAL A 549 -33.69 62.42 -36.42
CA VAL A 549 -32.32 61.92 -36.31
C VAL A 549 -31.78 62.16 -34.91
N ILE A 550 -31.01 61.20 -34.38
CA ILE A 550 -30.31 61.33 -33.09
C ILE A 550 -28.84 60.95 -33.21
N SER A 551 -27.99 61.43 -32.31
CA SER A 551 -26.57 61.08 -32.30
C SER A 551 -26.35 59.58 -32.00
N ARG A 552 -25.25 59.01 -32.50
CA ARG A 552 -24.86 57.61 -32.21
C ARG A 552 -24.85 57.30 -30.71
N GLU A 553 -24.35 58.23 -29.90
CA GLU A 553 -24.31 58.10 -28.43
C GLU A 553 -25.70 58.08 -27.78
N ASN A 554 -26.60 58.96 -28.24
CA ASN A 554 -27.97 59.02 -27.73
C ASN A 554 -28.79 57.78 -28.17
N PHE A 555 -28.56 57.29 -29.38
CA PHE A 555 -29.16 56.03 -29.85
C PHE A 555 -28.70 54.83 -29.02
N LYS A 556 -27.39 54.70 -28.77
CA LYS A 556 -26.82 53.65 -27.89
C LYS A 556 -27.43 53.73 -26.49
N ARG A 557 -27.56 54.95 -25.93
CA ARG A 557 -28.18 55.17 -24.62
C ARG A 557 -29.65 54.78 -24.60
N GLY A 558 -30.43 55.23 -25.59
CA GLY A 558 -31.86 54.91 -25.68
C GLY A 558 -32.13 53.41 -25.80
N LEU A 559 -31.37 52.69 -26.63
CA LEU A 559 -31.50 51.23 -26.75
C LEU A 559 -31.03 50.47 -25.51
N SER A 560 -30.05 51.01 -24.78
CA SER A 560 -29.63 50.45 -23.49
C SER A 560 -30.75 50.60 -22.45
N THR A 561 -31.46 51.73 -22.45
CA THR A 561 -32.64 51.96 -21.61
C THR A 561 -33.81 51.05 -21.96
N CYS A 562 -33.98 50.70 -23.24
CA CYS A 562 -34.95 49.69 -23.68
C CYS A 562 -34.66 48.27 -23.16
N GLY A 563 -33.46 48.02 -22.61
CA GLY A 563 -33.08 46.72 -22.07
C GLY A 563 -32.91 45.63 -23.13
N LEU A 564 -32.54 45.96 -24.37
CA LEU A 564 -32.55 45.01 -25.50
C LEU A 564 -31.39 43.99 -25.52
N ASP A 565 -30.51 43.97 -24.50
CA ASP A 565 -29.35 43.06 -24.35
C ASP A 565 -28.53 42.87 -25.64
N LEU A 566 -28.22 43.99 -26.30
CA LEU A 566 -27.43 44.02 -27.52
C LEU A 566 -25.93 44.05 -27.22
N THR A 567 -25.14 43.28 -27.97
CA THR A 567 -23.68 43.35 -27.89
C THR A 567 -23.15 44.61 -28.57
N GLU A 568 -21.91 44.98 -28.29
CA GLU A 568 -21.31 46.20 -28.87
C GLU A 568 -21.16 46.12 -30.40
N ALA A 569 -20.91 44.93 -30.94
CA ALA A 569 -20.85 44.70 -32.38
C ALA A 569 -22.25 44.73 -33.04
N GLU A 570 -23.28 44.18 -32.38
CA GLU A 570 -24.67 44.29 -32.84
C GLU A 570 -25.13 45.75 -32.86
N MET A 571 -24.76 46.53 -31.83
CA MET A 571 -25.04 47.95 -31.75
C MET A 571 -24.36 48.72 -32.88
N GLU A 572 -23.07 48.50 -33.13
CA GLU A 572 -22.36 49.18 -34.22
C GLU A 572 -22.98 48.86 -35.59
N THR A 573 -23.35 47.59 -35.82
CA THR A 573 -24.02 47.17 -37.06
C THR A 573 -25.35 47.92 -37.27
N LEU A 574 -26.13 48.14 -36.21
CA LEU A 574 -27.36 48.96 -36.29
C LEU A 574 -27.05 50.43 -36.58
N MET A 575 -26.03 50.99 -35.93
CA MET A 575 -25.63 52.39 -36.13
C MET A 575 -25.05 52.64 -37.54
N GLU A 576 -24.45 51.63 -38.17
CA GLU A 576 -24.00 51.67 -39.56
C GLU A 576 -25.18 51.59 -40.55
N VAL A 577 -26.08 50.61 -40.38
CA VAL A 577 -27.20 50.39 -41.32
C VAL A 577 -28.23 51.52 -41.29
N PHE A 578 -28.51 52.06 -40.10
CA PHE A 578 -29.50 53.14 -39.91
C PHE A 578 -28.86 54.54 -39.84
N ALA A 579 -27.61 54.69 -40.30
CA ALA A 579 -26.96 55.99 -40.39
C ALA A 579 -27.77 56.96 -41.26
N SER A 580 -27.87 58.22 -40.83
CA SER A 580 -28.56 59.27 -41.58
C SER A 580 -27.79 59.60 -42.86
N PRO A 581 -28.43 59.57 -44.04
CA PRO A 581 -27.77 59.95 -45.29
C PRO A 581 -27.49 61.46 -45.38
N LYS A 582 -28.12 62.28 -44.53
CA LYS A 582 -28.01 63.75 -44.57
C LYS A 582 -27.02 64.32 -43.55
N ARG A 583 -26.70 63.60 -42.47
CA ARG A 583 -25.80 64.06 -41.41
C ARG A 583 -24.87 62.94 -40.97
N CYS A 584 -23.56 63.17 -41.09
CA CYS A 584 -22.56 62.26 -40.54
C CYS A 584 -22.72 62.14 -39.02
N ASN A 585 -22.51 60.95 -38.47
CA ASN A 585 -22.63 60.62 -37.04
C ASN A 585 -24.03 60.73 -36.41
N CYS A 586 -25.09 60.87 -37.21
CA CYS A 586 -26.48 60.78 -36.76
C CYS A 586 -27.14 59.50 -37.30
N ILE A 587 -28.14 58.99 -36.59
CA ILE A 587 -28.91 57.79 -36.93
C ILE A 587 -30.36 58.19 -37.15
N ASP A 588 -30.95 57.66 -38.21
CA ASP A 588 -32.37 57.77 -38.51
C ASP A 588 -33.15 56.77 -37.63
N TYR A 589 -33.45 57.20 -36.41
CA TYR A 589 -34.12 56.37 -35.42
C TYR A 589 -35.59 56.11 -35.78
N LYS A 590 -36.20 56.98 -36.60
CA LYS A 590 -37.58 56.80 -37.08
C LYS A 590 -37.64 55.65 -38.08
N ARG A 591 -36.69 55.56 -39.01
CA ARG A 591 -36.54 54.42 -39.92
C ARG A 591 -36.29 53.12 -39.16
N PHE A 592 -35.41 53.13 -38.16
CA PHE A 592 -35.19 51.98 -37.30
C PHE A 592 -36.47 51.58 -36.53
N SER A 593 -37.15 52.53 -35.91
CA SER A 593 -38.37 52.29 -35.14
C SER A 593 -39.48 51.72 -36.01
N ASN A 594 -39.67 52.23 -37.23
CA ASN A 594 -40.64 51.69 -38.18
C ASN A 594 -40.34 50.23 -38.55
N VAL A 595 -39.07 49.90 -38.81
CA VAL A 595 -38.66 48.51 -39.11
C VAL A 595 -38.93 47.59 -37.93
N VAL A 596 -38.73 48.03 -36.69
CA VAL A 596 -39.04 47.25 -35.50
C VAL A 596 -40.56 47.13 -35.28
N GLU A 597 -41.32 48.19 -35.52
CA GLU A 597 -42.78 48.26 -35.37
C GLU A 597 -43.52 47.36 -36.39
N GLU A 598 -42.90 47.04 -37.54
CA GLU A 598 -43.39 46.00 -38.47
C GLU A 598 -43.62 44.64 -37.78
N ALA A 599 -43.02 44.40 -36.61
CA ALA A 599 -43.27 43.20 -35.81
C ALA A 599 -44.63 43.20 -35.09
N PHE A 600 -45.24 44.38 -34.85
CA PHE A 600 -46.56 44.52 -34.23
C PHE A 600 -47.66 44.86 -35.23
N THR A 601 -47.33 45.65 -36.25
CA THR A 601 -48.29 46.21 -37.20
C THR A 601 -47.75 46.10 -38.61
N GLN A 602 -48.51 45.52 -39.53
CA GLN A 602 -48.19 45.59 -40.95
C GLN A 602 -48.51 47.00 -41.45
N GLY A 603 -47.48 47.78 -41.81
CA GLY A 603 -47.67 49.08 -42.45
C GLY A 603 -48.46 48.96 -43.77
N CYS A 604 -49.17 50.01 -44.15
CA CYS A 604 -50.00 50.11 -45.36
C CYS A 604 -51.32 49.29 -45.39
N LEU A 605 -51.87 48.89 -44.24
CA LEU A 605 -53.25 48.34 -44.17
C LEU A 605 -54.32 49.28 -44.76
N GLU A 606 -54.02 50.58 -44.84
CA GLU A 606 -54.83 51.61 -45.49
C GLU A 606 -55.00 51.39 -47.01
N ARG A 607 -54.08 50.65 -47.64
CA ARG A 607 -54.07 50.37 -49.09
C ARG A 607 -54.44 48.92 -49.45
N ALA A 608 -54.53 48.01 -48.48
CA ALA A 608 -54.90 46.60 -48.71
C ALA A 608 -55.54 45.97 -47.45
N PRO A 609 -56.85 46.20 -47.21
CA PRO A 609 -57.54 45.80 -45.97
C PRO A 609 -57.78 44.28 -45.81
N LEU A 610 -57.44 43.47 -46.82
CA LEU A 610 -57.64 42.00 -46.81
C LEU A 610 -56.42 41.21 -46.31
N ILE A 611 -55.31 41.87 -45.96
CA ILE A 611 -54.10 41.20 -45.46
C ILE A 611 -54.24 40.98 -43.95
N ILE A 612 -54.30 39.71 -43.54
CA ILE A 612 -54.46 39.29 -42.14
C ILE A 612 -53.08 39.32 -41.46
N PRO A 613 -52.89 40.08 -40.35
CA PRO A 613 -51.63 40.10 -39.62
C PRO A 613 -51.41 38.77 -38.88
N ILE A 614 -50.32 38.08 -39.19
CA ILE A 614 -49.91 36.85 -38.50
C ILE A 614 -49.23 37.27 -37.18
N GLN A 615 -49.89 37.01 -36.04
CA GLN A 615 -49.29 37.27 -34.73
C GLN A 615 -48.12 36.31 -34.50
N HIS A 616 -46.91 36.86 -34.42
CA HIS A 616 -45.69 36.08 -34.18
C HIS A 616 -45.75 35.45 -32.78
N VAL A 617 -45.80 34.11 -32.71
CA VAL A 617 -45.66 33.37 -31.45
C VAL A 617 -44.18 33.37 -31.07
N PRO A 618 -43.79 33.97 -29.93
CA PRO A 618 -42.38 34.03 -29.55
C PRO A 618 -41.92 32.64 -29.09
N THR A 619 -41.25 31.89 -29.96
CA THR A 619 -40.42 30.77 -29.53
C THR A 619 -39.15 31.32 -28.90
N SER A 620 -38.68 30.68 -27.83
CA SER A 620 -37.37 30.95 -27.27
C SER A 620 -36.33 30.39 -28.24
N ASP A 621 -36.07 31.12 -29.33
CA ASP A 621 -35.11 30.76 -30.37
C ASP A 621 -33.69 30.77 -29.77
N CYS A 622 -33.28 29.67 -29.15
CA CYS A 622 -31.90 29.35 -28.82
C CYS A 622 -31.32 28.43 -29.92
N GLU A 623 -29.99 28.29 -30.00
CA GLU A 623 -29.32 27.48 -31.04
C GLU A 623 -29.85 26.04 -31.16
N ARG A 624 -30.45 25.49 -30.09
CA ARG A 624 -31.04 24.13 -30.05
C ARG A 624 -32.50 24.05 -30.51
N ASN A 625 -33.26 25.14 -30.38
CA ASN A 625 -34.69 25.21 -30.72
C ASN A 625 -34.93 25.83 -32.10
N PHE A 626 -33.87 26.10 -32.85
CA PHE A 626 -33.96 26.67 -34.18
C PHE A 626 -34.70 25.73 -35.13
N LEU A 627 -35.81 26.20 -35.66
CA LEU A 627 -36.57 25.53 -36.71
C LEU A 627 -36.32 26.21 -38.06
N ASN A 628 -35.93 25.42 -39.06
CA ASN A 628 -35.84 25.87 -40.44
C ASN A 628 -37.25 26.15 -41.03
N PHE A 629 -37.32 26.69 -42.25
CA PHE A 629 -38.61 27.08 -42.86
C PHE A 629 -39.59 25.90 -43.01
N GLU A 630 -39.10 24.73 -43.43
CA GLU A 630 -39.92 23.52 -43.58
C GLU A 630 -40.40 22.99 -42.23
N GLU A 631 -39.53 22.99 -41.23
CA GLU A 631 -39.84 22.61 -39.85
C GLU A 631 -40.86 23.57 -39.21
N ARG A 632 -40.77 24.88 -39.48
CA ARG A 632 -41.77 25.86 -39.01
C ARG A 632 -43.15 25.61 -39.62
N LYS A 633 -43.20 25.29 -40.93
CA LYS A 633 -44.45 24.92 -41.61
C LYS A 633 -45.02 23.61 -41.04
N MET A 634 -44.17 22.62 -40.80
CA MET A 634 -44.56 21.34 -40.21
C MET A 634 -45.07 21.50 -38.77
N LEU A 635 -44.41 22.33 -37.96
CA LEU A 635 -44.85 22.67 -36.61
C LEU A 635 -46.23 23.32 -36.61
N ALA A 636 -46.45 24.30 -37.48
CA ALA A 636 -47.74 25.00 -37.58
C ALA A 636 -48.88 24.02 -37.86
N VAL A 637 -48.71 23.13 -38.84
CA VAL A 637 -49.69 22.09 -39.19
C VAL A 637 -49.90 21.12 -38.03
N ALA A 638 -48.83 20.69 -37.36
CA ALA A 638 -48.90 19.75 -36.24
C ALA A 638 -49.66 20.35 -35.04
N LEU A 639 -49.35 21.60 -34.66
CA LEU A 639 -50.05 22.28 -33.58
C LEU A 639 -51.51 22.57 -33.92
N GLU A 640 -51.82 22.88 -35.19
CA GLU A 640 -53.20 23.08 -35.64
C GLU A 640 -54.03 21.78 -35.54
N LYS A 641 -53.47 20.63 -35.92
CA LYS A 641 -54.12 19.31 -35.74
C LYS A 641 -54.43 19.01 -34.28
N LEU A 642 -53.51 19.36 -33.37
CA LEU A 642 -53.66 19.17 -31.93
C LEU A 642 -54.61 20.19 -31.29
N ALA A 643 -54.72 21.40 -31.85
CA ALA A 643 -55.63 22.46 -31.39
C ALA A 643 -57.10 22.19 -31.75
N LYS A 644 -57.38 21.44 -32.83
CA LYS A 644 -58.74 21.14 -33.31
C LYS A 644 -59.56 20.20 -32.41
N LYS A 645 -58.94 19.53 -31.44
CA LYS A 645 -59.62 18.62 -30.50
C LYS A 645 -59.41 19.07 -29.04
N PRO A 646 -60.09 20.14 -28.59
CA PRO A 646 -59.95 20.68 -27.24
C PRO A 646 -60.36 19.67 -26.15
N GLU A 647 -61.27 18.74 -26.47
CA GLU A 647 -61.68 17.65 -25.56
C GLU A 647 -60.50 16.77 -25.12
N LEU A 648 -59.50 16.59 -26.00
CA LEU A 648 -58.30 15.79 -25.71
C LEU A 648 -57.24 16.59 -24.95
N GLN A 649 -57.34 17.92 -24.95
CA GLN A 649 -56.48 18.83 -24.17
C GLN A 649 -56.93 18.93 -22.71
N MET A 650 -58.20 18.61 -22.41
CA MET A 650 -58.70 18.61 -21.03
C MET A 650 -57.90 17.63 -20.17
N ASN A 651 -57.42 18.12 -19.02
CA ASN A 651 -56.62 17.35 -18.07
C ASN A 651 -55.31 16.77 -18.64
N ILE A 652 -54.76 17.33 -19.73
CA ILE A 652 -53.38 17.00 -20.14
C ILE A 652 -52.35 17.66 -19.21
N MET A 653 -52.66 18.86 -18.72
CA MET A 653 -51.85 19.57 -17.73
C MET A 653 -51.67 18.73 -16.46
N SER A 654 -52.72 18.06 -15.97
CA SER A 654 -52.62 17.22 -14.77
C SER A 654 -51.73 16.00 -15.00
N ILE A 655 -51.77 15.38 -16.19
CA ILE A 655 -50.86 14.26 -16.53
C ILE A 655 -49.41 14.73 -16.54
N PHE A 656 -49.12 15.90 -17.09
CA PHE A 656 -47.76 16.44 -17.07
C PHE A 656 -47.30 16.79 -15.65
N GLN A 657 -48.20 17.29 -14.80
CA GLN A 657 -47.92 17.54 -13.38
C GLN A 657 -47.63 16.24 -12.61
N ASP A 658 -48.30 15.13 -12.93
CA ASP A 658 -48.01 13.82 -12.31
C ASP A 658 -46.60 13.31 -12.65
N TYR A 659 -46.13 13.58 -13.88
CA TYR A 659 -44.75 13.28 -14.29
C TYR A 659 -43.73 14.29 -13.77
N ASP A 660 -44.11 15.54 -13.60
CA ASP A 660 -43.28 16.64 -13.07
C ASP A 660 -43.45 16.81 -11.55
N LYS A 661 -42.99 15.81 -10.79
CA LYS A 661 -42.99 15.83 -9.32
C LYS A 661 -42.22 17.01 -8.71
N THR A 662 -41.35 17.66 -9.49
CA THR A 662 -40.55 18.81 -9.06
C THR A 662 -41.18 20.16 -9.40
N HIS A 663 -42.34 20.17 -10.05
CA HIS A 663 -43.05 21.36 -10.54
C HIS A 663 -42.19 22.33 -11.36
N CYS A 664 -41.21 21.79 -12.09
CA CYS A 664 -40.23 22.57 -12.83
C CYS A 664 -40.74 23.11 -14.18
N GLY A 665 -41.86 22.58 -14.70
CA GLY A 665 -42.45 22.98 -15.97
C GLY A 665 -41.89 22.25 -17.20
N THR A 666 -41.01 21.28 -17.01
CA THR A 666 -40.42 20.46 -18.08
C THR A 666 -40.60 18.97 -17.80
N VAL A 667 -40.64 18.16 -18.87
CA VAL A 667 -40.73 16.69 -18.80
C VAL A 667 -39.79 16.04 -19.82
N SER A 668 -39.32 14.82 -19.58
CA SER A 668 -38.52 14.10 -20.59
C SER A 668 -39.35 13.82 -21.86
N GLN A 669 -38.70 13.70 -23.01
CA GLN A 669 -39.36 13.36 -24.28
C GLN A 669 -40.17 12.04 -24.19
N GLU A 670 -39.69 11.07 -23.40
CA GLU A 670 -40.42 9.81 -23.16
C GLU A 670 -41.71 10.01 -22.36
N HIS A 671 -41.67 10.84 -21.30
CA HIS A 671 -42.87 11.18 -20.54
C HIS A 671 -43.82 12.04 -21.36
N PHE A 672 -43.28 12.92 -22.21
CA PHE A 672 -44.06 13.69 -23.16
C PHE A 672 -44.82 12.81 -24.16
N LEU A 673 -44.14 11.82 -24.75
CA LEU A 673 -44.74 10.82 -25.63
C LEU A 673 -45.83 10.02 -24.92
N LYS A 674 -45.58 9.55 -23.69
CA LYS A 674 -46.56 8.80 -22.89
C LYS A 674 -47.80 9.63 -22.59
N ALA A 675 -47.64 10.90 -22.21
CA ALA A 675 -48.76 11.80 -21.93
C ALA A 675 -49.65 12.02 -23.18
N LEU A 676 -49.05 12.26 -24.35
CA LEU A 676 -49.80 12.38 -25.60
C LEU A 676 -50.47 11.08 -26.05
N THR A 677 -49.87 9.93 -25.75
CA THR A 677 -50.44 8.61 -26.03
C THR A 677 -51.65 8.33 -25.16
N LEU A 678 -51.58 8.62 -23.85
CA LEU A 678 -52.68 8.43 -22.90
C LEU A 678 -53.93 9.24 -23.25
N ARG A 679 -53.78 10.35 -23.96
CA ARG A 679 -54.88 11.20 -24.46
C ARG A 679 -55.20 10.99 -25.94
N GLY A 680 -54.58 10.01 -26.60
CA GLY A 680 -54.81 9.74 -28.02
C GLY A 680 -54.39 10.88 -28.96
N MET A 681 -53.65 11.87 -28.47
CA MET A 681 -53.17 13.02 -29.24
C MET A 681 -52.04 12.62 -30.19
N LEU A 682 -51.25 11.60 -29.82
CA LEU A 682 -50.20 11.06 -30.68
C LEU A 682 -50.74 10.48 -32.00
N ALA A 683 -51.98 9.98 -32.02
CA ALA A 683 -52.60 9.46 -33.24
C ALA A 683 -52.94 10.55 -34.27
N LEU A 684 -52.88 11.83 -33.88
CA LEU A 684 -53.20 12.97 -34.75
C LEU A 684 -51.97 13.52 -35.48
N ILE A 685 -50.77 13.15 -35.04
CA ILE A 685 -49.51 13.70 -35.53
C ILE A 685 -48.59 12.58 -36.03
N SER A 686 -47.80 12.86 -37.06
CA SER A 686 -46.78 11.93 -37.53
C SER A 686 -45.57 11.90 -36.57
N ARG A 687 -44.70 10.90 -36.72
CA ARG A 687 -43.44 10.83 -35.96
C ARG A 687 -42.55 12.05 -36.20
N THR A 688 -42.47 12.52 -37.45
CA THR A 688 -41.68 13.70 -37.82
C THR A 688 -42.28 14.98 -37.23
N GLU A 689 -43.61 15.09 -37.19
CA GLU A 689 -44.31 16.20 -36.55
C GLU A 689 -44.07 16.21 -35.03
N PHE A 690 -44.06 15.04 -34.38
CA PHE A 690 -43.72 14.91 -32.97
C PHE A 690 -42.28 15.34 -32.67
N ASP A 691 -41.31 14.93 -33.49
CA ASP A 691 -39.90 15.29 -33.30
C ASP A 691 -39.68 16.81 -33.46
N VAL A 692 -40.38 17.43 -34.42
CA VAL A 692 -40.37 18.89 -34.62
C VAL A 692 -41.00 19.64 -33.43
N ILE A 693 -42.08 19.10 -32.84
CA ILE A 693 -42.66 19.66 -31.60
C ILE A 693 -41.64 19.56 -30.45
N CYS A 694 -41.01 18.40 -30.26
CA CYS A 694 -39.99 18.21 -29.21
C CYS A 694 -38.78 19.15 -29.40
N LYS A 695 -38.37 19.40 -30.66
CA LYS A 695 -37.31 20.35 -31.01
C LYS A 695 -37.73 21.80 -30.72
N CYS A 696 -38.97 22.17 -31.05
CA CYS A 696 -39.50 23.52 -30.82
C CYS A 696 -39.54 23.88 -29.32
N PHE A 697 -40.04 22.96 -28.50
CA PHE A 697 -40.21 23.14 -27.07
C PHE A 697 -39.08 22.54 -26.24
N SER A 698 -37.88 22.38 -26.82
CA SER A 698 -36.76 21.77 -26.12
C SER A 698 -36.20 22.70 -25.04
N PHE A 699 -35.81 22.12 -23.90
CA PHE A 699 -35.26 22.83 -22.75
C PHE A 699 -34.09 22.05 -22.16
N ALA A 700 -32.92 22.69 -22.04
CA ALA A 700 -31.72 22.05 -21.54
C ALA A 700 -31.69 22.05 -20.01
N ARG A 701 -31.73 20.86 -19.40
CA ARG A 701 -31.56 20.68 -17.96
C ARG A 701 -30.33 19.80 -17.68
N GLY A 702 -29.20 20.46 -17.43
CA GLY A 702 -27.91 19.78 -17.28
C GLY A 702 -27.44 19.20 -18.62
N LEU A 703 -27.25 17.87 -18.67
CA LEU A 703 -26.84 17.13 -19.88
C LEU A 703 -28.01 16.49 -20.63
N ARG A 704 -29.27 16.74 -20.21
CA ARG A 704 -30.47 16.13 -20.80
C ARG A 704 -31.35 17.20 -21.44
N ASP A 705 -31.89 16.88 -22.61
CA ASP A 705 -32.91 17.69 -23.28
C ASP A 705 -34.29 17.25 -22.81
N GLU A 706 -35.02 18.17 -22.21
CA GLU A 706 -36.40 18.02 -21.76
C GLU A 706 -37.34 18.84 -22.65
N VAL A 707 -38.64 18.65 -22.50
CA VAL A 707 -39.70 19.36 -23.25
C VAL A 707 -40.45 20.28 -22.29
N ASP A 708 -40.52 21.58 -22.63
CA ASP A 708 -41.35 22.57 -21.94
C ASP A 708 -42.83 22.35 -22.28
N TYR A 709 -43.50 21.56 -21.44
CA TYR A 709 -44.91 21.25 -21.62
C TYR A 709 -45.81 22.46 -21.32
N ARG A 710 -45.36 23.44 -20.52
CA ARG A 710 -46.13 24.66 -20.24
C ARG A 710 -46.17 25.57 -21.46
N GLY A 711 -45.03 25.74 -22.13
CA GLY A 711 -44.93 26.43 -23.41
C GLY A 711 -45.78 25.76 -24.49
N PHE A 712 -45.75 24.43 -24.56
CA PHE A 712 -46.56 23.65 -25.48
C PHE A 712 -48.08 23.84 -25.26
N ILE A 713 -48.56 23.72 -24.02
CA ILE A 713 -50.00 23.91 -23.72
C ILE A 713 -50.42 25.34 -24.02
N LYS A 714 -49.61 26.34 -23.63
CA LYS A 714 -49.91 27.74 -23.92
C LYS A 714 -50.02 28.01 -25.42
N ALA A 715 -49.18 27.37 -26.24
CA ALA A 715 -49.28 27.46 -27.70
C ALA A 715 -50.59 26.86 -28.23
N LEU A 716 -51.03 25.72 -27.69
CA LEU A 716 -52.31 25.10 -28.04
C LEU A 716 -53.51 25.97 -27.62
N ASP A 717 -53.48 26.56 -26.42
CA ASP A 717 -54.53 27.45 -25.92
C ASP A 717 -54.67 28.71 -26.78
N ILE A 718 -53.53 29.30 -27.19
CA ILE A 718 -53.52 30.45 -28.09
C ILE A 718 -54.14 30.07 -29.44
N LEU A 719 -53.73 28.95 -30.04
CA LEU A 719 -54.27 28.50 -31.33
C LEU A 719 -55.76 28.15 -31.25
N TYR A 720 -56.19 27.53 -30.15
CA TYR A 720 -57.61 27.26 -29.91
C TYR A 720 -58.42 28.56 -29.77
N ALA A 721 -57.91 29.54 -29.03
CA ALA A 721 -58.54 30.85 -28.89
C ALA A 721 -58.65 31.55 -30.26
N THR A 722 -57.59 31.52 -31.07
CA THR A 722 -57.60 32.12 -32.42
C THR A 722 -58.61 31.44 -33.35
N ASN A 723 -58.71 30.11 -33.33
CA ASN A 723 -59.66 29.34 -34.15
C ASN A 723 -61.13 29.53 -33.69
N LYS A 724 -61.38 29.80 -32.41
CA LYS A 724 -62.74 30.01 -31.89
C LYS A 724 -63.40 31.30 -32.41
N TYR A 725 -62.62 32.28 -32.84
CA TYR A 725 -63.10 33.54 -33.41
C TYR A 725 -63.17 33.57 -34.95
N LEU A 726 -62.79 32.48 -35.63
CA LEU A 726 -62.83 32.34 -37.09
C LEU A 726 -63.25 30.89 -37.46
N PRO A 727 -64.55 30.62 -37.64
CA PRO A 727 -65.04 29.27 -37.99
C PRO A 727 -64.94 28.93 -39.49
N PHE A 728 -64.25 29.74 -40.30
CA PHE A 728 -64.17 29.59 -41.76
C PHE A 728 -62.73 29.51 -42.26
#